data_AF-A0A2A6RGC5-F1
#
_entry.id   AF-A0A2A6RGC5-F1
#
_cell.length_a   1.000
_cell.length_b   1.000
_cell.length_c   1.000
_cell.angle_alpha   90.00
_cell.angle_beta   90.00
_cell.angle_gamma   90.00
#
_symmetry.space_group_name_H-M   'P 1'
#
loop_
_entity.id
_entity.type
_entity.pdbx_description
1 polymer ?
#
loop_
_entity_poly.entity_id
_entity_poly.type
_entity_poly.pdbx_seq_one_letter_code
_entity_poly.pdbx_strand_id
1 'polypeptide(L)'
;MRVPEIYHRYPRFTTNLIAWLPALLLVVALGNLGVHILRGLWDIFGRDPSLLEPEFPLSGLVTLIDGQPRPQATNIYELAPTLLGPFLWTGVALLLALYLRNALPAIRSSHVGLLVEFAGSWLPLRWEELRLLRVTQDRAGERFIILAEAQPGKLTNWHRLYGLIYGLRWQPGFLISSQISQFEQLVETILTQSERTARALDGVDPVQLREDLRSPFFQLLLGPAALVAGTQPKAQAPTATTTTSNTSELPAGPVAAHYPPKFNLVLQSVTTLLSLALLVSYLSYWVRFLALSVPALRSFWPFSSVANNANYAQLLHAYPDQAVPFWGVEAGLPAPWWLLVAAHLMLLLGLPLLFWVRSLLPSLEARDEGMFIRGSLGDRGRLVPWSQVTDLKATEINEQSQVVLLQSPRMPVAARLSGLLYDGSNTPGVLIASQINNFEPLLGEALHQLAPLEETEGQPPILQQEARSWLLWLMLDRGAAIHALVNEARATMESQTFELKRALHSAIPLILIALMPALLFAVTSLLAASPPSLWLLVAVLFLWFFALLEWPLFSQLSMLLDQKSDGGYEGARAYYLYPLSQLPRLLPLLVALLLQIIGVPLLPILLWIGATVWAFMLTSALCKELYGWEGNQLLLGGLLPVVWQLLLLIVYLVLGM
;
A
#
# COMPACT_ATOMS: atom_id res chain seq x y z
N MET A 1 43.01 7.56 24.17
CA MET A 1 42.88 7.92 22.74
C MET A 1 41.64 8.78 22.59
N ARG A 2 41.76 10.01 22.06
CA ARG A 2 40.60 10.88 21.79
C ARG A 2 39.92 10.36 20.54
N VAL A 3 38.65 9.96 20.63
CA VAL A 3 37.86 9.63 19.44
C VAL A 3 37.65 10.95 18.68
N PRO A 4 38.10 11.09 17.43
CA PRO A 4 37.86 12.30 16.64
C PRO A 4 36.35 12.51 16.46
N GLU A 5 35.91 13.76 16.38
CA GLU A 5 34.51 14.05 16.05
C GLU A 5 34.26 13.65 14.59
N ILE A 6 33.38 12.67 14.38
CA ILE A 6 33.06 12.16 13.04
C ILE A 6 31.66 12.62 12.68
N TYR A 7 31.53 13.08 11.43
CA TYR A 7 30.28 13.61 10.94
C TYR A 7 29.64 12.70 9.91
N HIS A 8 28.45 12.19 10.25
CA HIS A 8 27.70 11.23 9.45
C HIS A 8 26.54 11.95 8.73
N ARG A 9 26.51 11.85 7.39
CA ARG A 9 25.50 12.47 6.52
C ARG A 9 24.94 11.47 5.52
N TYR A 10 23.71 11.69 5.11
CA TYR A 10 23.09 10.96 4.02
C TYR A 10 23.50 11.51 2.65
N PRO A 11 23.41 10.71 1.57
CA PRO A 11 23.63 11.17 0.20
C PRO A 11 22.76 12.38 -0.14
N ARG A 12 23.32 13.33 -0.87
CA ARG A 12 22.59 14.57 -1.25
C ARG A 12 21.27 14.28 -1.96
N PHE A 13 21.22 13.22 -2.76
CA PHE A 13 20.01 12.82 -3.47
C PHE A 13 18.87 12.46 -2.50
N THR A 14 19.15 11.67 -1.46
CA THR A 14 18.13 11.21 -0.50
C THR A 14 17.67 12.35 0.39
N THR A 15 18.60 13.17 0.89
CA THR A 15 18.26 14.38 1.65
C THR A 15 17.45 15.37 0.82
N ASN A 16 17.79 15.56 -0.46
CA ASN A 16 17.05 16.46 -1.35
C ASN A 16 15.65 15.91 -1.63
N LEU A 17 15.50 14.63 -1.92
CA LEU A 17 14.19 14.03 -2.19
C LEU A 17 13.26 14.13 -0.96
N ILE A 18 13.79 13.85 0.22
CA ILE A 18 13.08 13.98 1.51
C ILE A 18 12.77 15.44 1.84
N ALA A 19 13.54 16.41 1.34
CA ALA A 19 13.24 17.82 1.52
C ALA A 19 12.19 18.34 0.51
N TRP A 20 12.37 18.05 -0.78
CA TRP A 20 11.57 18.59 -1.87
C TRP A 20 10.15 18.02 -1.91
N LEU A 21 9.99 16.72 -1.69
CA LEU A 21 8.68 16.05 -1.80
C LEU A 21 7.65 16.60 -0.79
N PRO A 22 7.96 16.68 0.53
CA PRO A 22 7.08 17.32 1.48
C PRO A 22 6.99 18.84 1.32
N ALA A 23 8.05 19.52 0.86
CA ALA A 23 7.98 20.95 0.57
C ALA A 23 6.98 21.24 -0.56
N LEU A 24 7.01 20.44 -1.62
CA LEU A 24 6.07 20.52 -2.73
C LEU A 24 4.63 20.27 -2.26
N LEU A 25 4.42 19.22 -1.44
CA LEU A 25 3.11 18.95 -0.83
C LEU A 25 2.60 20.15 -0.02
N LEU A 26 3.46 20.76 0.81
CA LEU A 26 3.10 21.92 1.60
C LEU A 26 2.80 23.16 0.74
N VAL A 27 3.58 23.40 -0.31
CA VAL A 27 3.34 24.50 -1.28
C VAL A 27 2.01 24.31 -1.99
N VAL A 28 1.69 23.09 -2.43
CA VAL A 28 0.41 22.77 -3.06
C VAL A 28 -0.75 22.96 -2.07
N ALA A 29 -0.61 22.50 -0.83
CA ALA A 29 -1.64 22.67 0.20
C ALA A 29 -1.85 24.14 0.57
N LEU A 30 -0.78 24.92 0.72
CA LEU A 30 -0.84 26.37 0.94
C LEU A 30 -1.43 27.12 -0.26
N GLY A 31 -1.08 26.71 -1.48
CA GLY A 31 -1.67 27.24 -2.70
C GLY A 31 -3.18 27.00 -2.72
N ASN A 32 -3.62 25.78 -2.40
CA ASN A 32 -5.04 25.46 -2.29
C ASN A 32 -5.75 26.28 -1.20
N LEU A 33 -5.15 26.39 0.00
CA LEU A 33 -5.68 27.22 1.07
C LEU A 33 -5.78 28.69 0.65
N GLY A 34 -4.74 29.23 0.01
CA GLY A 34 -4.71 30.59 -0.51
C GLY A 34 -5.80 30.84 -1.55
N VAL A 35 -6.01 29.88 -2.46
CA VAL A 35 -7.12 29.89 -3.42
C VAL A 35 -8.46 29.99 -2.70
N HIS A 36 -8.71 29.15 -1.69
CA HIS A 36 -9.96 29.17 -0.92
C HIS A 36 -10.16 30.46 -0.11
N ILE A 37 -9.11 31.02 0.48
CA ILE A 37 -9.17 32.30 1.21
C ILE A 37 -9.48 33.45 0.24
N LEU A 38 -8.73 33.54 -0.87
CA LEU A 38 -8.91 34.61 -1.86
C LEU A 38 -10.31 34.60 -2.46
N ARG A 39 -10.79 33.40 -2.80
CA ARG A 39 -12.16 33.11 -3.21
C ARG A 39 -13.19 33.61 -2.19
N GLY A 40 -13.03 33.26 -0.92
CA GLY A 40 -13.92 33.72 0.14
C GLY A 40 -13.90 35.24 0.33
N LEU A 41 -12.73 35.87 0.20
CA LEU A 41 -12.60 37.33 0.26
C LEU A 41 -13.30 38.01 -0.92
N TRP A 42 -13.22 37.45 -2.12
CA TRP A 42 -13.95 37.96 -3.29
C TRP A 42 -15.47 37.88 -3.11
N ASP A 43 -15.98 36.86 -2.43
CA ASP A 43 -17.42 36.76 -2.16
C ASP A 43 -17.88 37.84 -1.16
N ILE A 44 -17.10 38.10 -0.12
CA ILE A 44 -17.46 39.04 0.96
C ILE A 44 -17.26 40.50 0.53
N PHE A 45 -16.14 40.81 -0.11
CA PHE A 45 -15.74 42.19 -0.42
C PHE A 45 -16.04 42.61 -1.86
N GLY A 46 -16.52 41.68 -2.68
CA GLY A 46 -16.65 41.86 -4.12
C GLY A 46 -15.31 41.70 -4.84
N ARG A 47 -15.39 41.31 -6.11
CA ARG A 47 -14.23 41.22 -7.01
C ARG A 47 -14.21 42.45 -7.93
N ASP A 48 -13.02 43.03 -8.09
CA ASP A 48 -12.81 44.10 -9.07
C ASP A 48 -12.96 43.54 -10.50
N PRO A 49 -13.89 44.05 -11.33
CA PRO A 49 -14.12 43.56 -12.68
C PRO A 49 -12.93 43.77 -13.63
N SER A 50 -12.03 44.71 -13.35
CA SER A 50 -10.82 44.96 -14.15
C SER A 50 -9.85 43.75 -14.16
N LEU A 51 -9.92 42.88 -13.15
CA LEU A 51 -9.09 41.66 -13.06
C LEU A 51 -9.47 40.57 -14.07
N LEU A 52 -10.63 40.69 -14.72
CA LEU A 52 -11.13 39.77 -15.75
C LEU A 52 -10.91 40.30 -17.17
N GLU A 53 -10.41 41.53 -17.31
CA GLU A 53 -10.12 42.08 -18.63
C GLU A 53 -9.04 41.23 -19.32
N PRO A 54 -9.22 40.89 -20.61
CA PRO A 54 -8.29 40.04 -21.34
C PRO A 54 -6.88 40.66 -21.46
N GLU A 55 -6.75 41.97 -21.26
CA GLU A 55 -5.48 42.69 -21.21
C GLU A 55 -4.71 42.49 -19.89
N PHE A 56 -5.36 42.00 -18.84
CA PHE A 56 -4.70 41.69 -17.58
C PHE A 56 -3.93 40.36 -17.69
N PRO A 57 -2.60 40.35 -17.44
CA PRO A 57 -1.74 39.19 -17.68
C PRO A 57 -2.07 37.97 -16.78
N LEU A 58 -2.87 38.16 -15.72
CA LEU A 58 -3.29 37.08 -14.82
C LEU A 58 -4.79 36.74 -14.97
N SER A 59 -5.49 37.28 -15.96
CA SER A 59 -6.91 37.01 -16.21
C SER A 59 -7.22 35.51 -16.30
N GLY A 60 -6.36 34.73 -16.98
CA GLY A 60 -6.46 33.27 -17.05
C GLY A 60 -6.29 32.55 -15.70
N LEU A 61 -5.50 33.12 -14.78
CA LEU A 61 -5.30 32.58 -13.44
C LEU A 61 -6.49 32.94 -12.54
N VAL A 62 -7.04 34.16 -12.69
CA VAL A 62 -8.26 34.60 -12.00
C VAL A 62 -9.46 33.77 -12.42
N THR A 63 -9.60 33.43 -13.70
CA THR A 63 -10.69 32.56 -14.19
C THR A 63 -10.52 31.10 -13.78
N LEU A 64 -9.28 30.58 -13.74
CA LEU A 64 -8.99 29.25 -13.17
C LEU A 64 -9.34 29.20 -11.68
N ILE A 65 -9.02 30.27 -10.95
CA ILE A 65 -9.38 30.40 -9.54
C ILE A 65 -10.89 30.57 -9.42
N ASP A 66 -11.60 31.35 -10.20
CA ASP A 66 -13.04 31.55 -9.93
C ASP A 66 -13.97 30.51 -10.57
N GLY A 67 -13.51 29.78 -11.60
CA GLY A 67 -14.32 28.90 -12.43
C GLY A 67 -14.82 27.62 -11.77
N GLN A 68 -14.56 27.40 -10.48
CA GLN A 68 -15.03 26.22 -9.77
C GLN A 68 -16.31 26.54 -8.99
N PRO A 69 -17.41 25.78 -9.20
CA PRO A 69 -18.68 26.04 -8.54
C PRO A 69 -18.55 25.86 -7.02
N ARG A 70 -19.00 26.86 -6.25
CA ARG A 70 -18.91 26.88 -4.77
C ARG A 70 -20.05 27.68 -4.14
N PRO A 71 -20.44 27.38 -2.89
CA PRO A 71 -21.32 28.25 -2.12
C PRO A 71 -20.64 29.60 -1.89
N GLN A 72 -21.34 30.70 -2.21
CA GLN A 72 -20.85 32.06 -1.99
C GLN A 72 -20.99 32.42 -0.51
N ALA A 73 -19.92 32.91 0.11
CA ALA A 73 -19.95 33.37 1.49
C ALA A 73 -20.25 34.87 1.54
N THR A 74 -21.38 35.27 2.14
CA THR A 74 -21.75 36.68 2.27
C THR A 74 -21.14 37.33 3.51
N ASN A 75 -20.69 36.51 4.47
CA ASN A 75 -20.08 36.96 5.71
C ASN A 75 -18.96 36.00 6.19
N ILE A 76 -18.17 36.43 7.17
CA ILE A 76 -17.03 35.66 7.71
C ILE A 76 -17.50 34.36 8.39
N TYR A 77 -18.71 34.33 8.95
CA TYR A 77 -19.25 33.16 9.66
C TYR A 77 -19.62 32.03 8.69
N GLU A 78 -20.06 32.34 7.48
CA GLU A 78 -20.30 31.40 6.38
C GLU A 78 -18.98 30.93 5.74
N LEU A 79 -17.95 31.78 5.74
CA LEU A 79 -16.63 31.44 5.22
C LEU A 79 -15.88 30.44 6.13
N ALA A 80 -15.94 30.61 7.45
CA ALA A 80 -15.21 29.79 8.41
C ALA A 80 -15.35 28.25 8.23
N PRO A 81 -16.57 27.67 8.11
CA PRO A 81 -16.73 26.23 7.91
C PRO A 81 -16.20 25.75 6.56
N THR A 82 -16.19 26.59 5.52
CA THR A 82 -15.65 26.22 4.20
C THR A 82 -14.11 26.17 4.19
N LEU A 83 -13.45 26.97 5.04
CA LEU A 83 -12.00 26.99 5.18
C LEU A 83 -11.46 25.85 6.06
N LEU A 84 -12.31 25.23 6.90
CA LEU A 84 -11.87 24.19 7.84
C LEU A 84 -11.21 22.99 7.14
N GLY A 85 -11.77 22.52 6.04
CA GLY A 85 -11.20 21.43 5.24
C GLY A 85 -9.79 21.76 4.71
N PRO A 86 -9.61 22.86 3.95
CA PRO A 86 -8.31 23.33 3.50
C PRO A 86 -7.31 23.58 4.63
N PHE A 87 -7.73 24.14 5.77
CA PHE A 87 -6.87 24.33 6.94
C PHE A 87 -6.40 23.00 7.53
N LEU A 88 -7.31 22.04 7.71
CA LEU A 88 -6.96 20.71 8.19
C LEU A 88 -5.97 20.01 7.26
N TRP A 89 -6.21 20.07 5.94
CA TRP A 89 -5.30 19.50 4.95
C TRP A 89 -3.93 20.16 4.96
N THR A 90 -3.88 21.48 5.08
CA THR A 90 -2.61 22.22 5.20
C THR A 90 -1.89 21.86 6.49
N GLY A 91 -2.62 21.72 7.60
CA GLY A 91 -2.08 21.25 8.87
C GLY A 91 -1.51 19.83 8.78
N VAL A 92 -2.22 18.90 8.13
CA VAL A 92 -1.74 17.54 7.87
C VAL A 92 -0.51 17.55 6.97
N ALA A 93 -0.51 18.34 5.89
CA ALA A 93 0.63 18.48 4.98
C ALA A 93 1.86 19.04 5.72
N LEU A 94 1.67 20.04 6.58
CA LEU A 94 2.73 20.60 7.40
C LEU A 94 3.28 19.57 8.40
N LEU A 95 2.41 18.85 9.11
CA LEU A 95 2.84 17.80 10.05
C LEU A 95 3.63 16.70 9.33
N LEU A 96 3.14 16.25 8.18
CA LEU A 96 3.82 15.26 7.35
C LEU A 96 5.17 15.78 6.84
N ALA A 97 5.22 17.06 6.44
CA ALA A 97 6.45 17.68 5.98
C ALA A 97 7.51 17.81 7.07
N LEU A 98 7.11 18.23 8.27
CA LEU A 98 7.97 18.27 9.44
C LEU A 98 8.43 16.88 9.86
N TYR A 99 7.56 15.87 9.69
CA TYR A 99 7.87 14.49 10.04
C TYR A 99 8.96 13.93 9.13
N LEU A 100 8.73 13.97 7.81
CA LEU A 100 9.64 13.46 6.78
C LEU A 100 10.98 14.19 6.81
N ARG A 101 10.97 15.53 6.89
CA ARG A 101 12.19 16.35 6.89
C ARG A 101 13.13 16.01 8.05
N ASN A 102 12.58 15.65 9.20
CA ASN A 102 13.36 15.30 10.40
C ASN A 102 13.51 13.78 10.60
N ALA A 103 13.01 12.94 9.69
CA ALA A 103 13.03 11.49 9.85
C ALA A 103 14.44 10.91 9.76
N LEU A 104 15.32 11.49 8.93
CA LEU A 104 16.70 11.05 8.73
C LEU A 104 17.69 12.17 9.11
N PRO A 105 17.96 12.38 10.41
CA PRO A 105 18.84 13.44 10.89
C PRO A 105 20.31 13.14 10.61
N ALA A 106 21.12 14.17 10.37
CA ALA A 106 22.58 14.01 10.39
C ALA A 106 23.07 13.83 11.83
N ILE A 107 24.15 13.07 12.00
CA ILE A 107 24.64 12.66 13.32
C ILE A 107 26.11 13.01 13.43
N ARG A 108 26.51 13.65 14.53
CA ARG A 108 27.92 13.80 14.90
C ARG A 108 28.20 12.91 16.10
N SER A 109 29.22 12.08 15.99
CA SER A 109 29.67 11.22 17.08
C SER A 109 30.91 11.84 17.74
N SER A 110 30.94 11.84 19.06
CA SER A 110 32.05 12.35 19.87
C SER A 110 32.30 11.46 21.08
N HIS A 111 33.40 11.70 21.81
CA HIS A 111 33.68 10.97 23.05
C HIS A 111 32.67 11.23 24.18
N VAL A 112 31.96 12.37 24.15
CA VAL A 112 30.96 12.74 25.18
C VAL A 112 29.58 12.14 24.87
N GLY A 113 29.25 12.02 23.59
CA GLY A 113 27.93 11.61 23.15
C GLY A 113 27.69 11.85 21.66
N LEU A 114 26.42 11.80 21.27
CA LEU A 114 25.93 12.09 19.93
C LEU A 114 25.34 13.50 19.88
N LEU A 115 25.54 14.21 18.77
CA LEU A 115 24.72 15.36 18.40
C LEU A 115 23.82 14.94 17.25
N VAL A 116 22.52 15.06 17.43
CA VAL A 116 21.50 14.73 16.42
C VAL A 116 20.92 16.02 15.86
N GLU A 117 20.94 16.17 14.54
CA GLU A 117 20.39 17.34 13.88
C GLU A 117 18.85 17.33 13.94
N PHE A 118 18.24 18.39 14.46
CA PHE A 118 16.79 18.56 14.49
C PHE A 118 16.42 20.01 14.22
N ALA A 119 15.56 20.24 13.22
CA ALA A 119 15.07 21.58 12.84
C ALA A 119 16.18 22.63 12.64
N GLY A 120 17.35 22.24 12.12
CA GLY A 120 18.50 23.14 11.90
C GLY A 120 19.34 23.43 13.15
N SER A 121 19.05 22.76 14.27
CA SER A 121 19.83 22.82 15.51
C SER A 121 20.42 21.44 15.87
N TRP A 122 21.37 21.40 16.79
CA TRP A 122 21.97 20.16 17.28
C TRP A 122 21.44 19.82 18.67
N LEU A 123 20.81 18.65 18.80
CA LEU A 123 20.37 18.10 20.08
C LEU A 123 21.49 17.24 20.68
N PRO A 124 22.06 17.61 21.84
CA PRO A 124 23.06 16.81 22.50
C PRO A 124 22.42 15.62 23.23
N LEU A 125 22.95 14.43 22.97
CA LEU A 125 22.59 13.17 23.62
C LEU A 125 23.84 12.55 24.20
N ARG A 126 23.87 12.32 25.51
CA ARG A 126 24.98 11.63 26.15
C ARG A 126 24.87 10.13 25.94
N TRP A 127 26.00 9.42 26.05
CA TRP A 127 26.01 7.95 25.94
C TRP A 127 25.13 7.26 26.99
N GLU A 128 25.04 7.82 28.21
CA GLU A 128 24.18 7.34 29.31
C GLU A 128 22.66 7.51 29.03
N GLU A 129 22.30 8.38 28.08
CA GLU A 129 20.91 8.71 27.77
C GLU A 129 20.32 7.82 26.68
N LEU A 130 21.17 7.05 25.97
CA LEU A 130 20.76 6.04 25.00
C LEU A 130 20.38 4.76 25.74
N ARG A 131 19.22 4.19 25.40
CA ARG A 131 18.73 2.96 26.06
C ARG A 131 18.81 1.74 25.16
N LEU A 132 18.41 1.89 23.91
CA LEU A 132 18.18 0.75 23.04
C LEU A 132 18.43 1.12 21.59
N LEU A 133 19.07 0.21 20.85
CA LEU A 133 19.10 0.23 19.39
C LEU A 133 18.23 -0.90 18.88
N ARG A 134 17.09 -0.56 18.28
CA ARG A 134 16.27 -1.56 17.57
C ARG A 134 16.69 -1.60 16.13
N VAL A 135 16.97 -2.79 15.62
CA VAL A 135 17.41 -2.95 14.23
C VAL A 135 16.30 -3.59 13.42
N THR A 136 15.91 -2.93 12.33
CA THR A 136 15.12 -3.55 11.26
C THR A 136 16.04 -3.68 10.05
N GLN A 137 16.25 -4.92 9.60
CA GLN A 137 17.10 -5.24 8.46
C GLN A 137 16.28 -5.77 7.29
N ASP A 138 16.74 -5.47 6.08
CA ASP A 138 16.24 -6.01 4.82
C ASP A 138 16.73 -7.45 4.60
N ARG A 139 16.03 -8.21 3.74
CA ARG A 139 16.24 -9.64 3.44
C ARG A 139 17.68 -9.99 3.03
N ALA A 140 18.34 -9.09 2.29
CA ALA A 140 19.71 -9.29 1.83
C ALA A 140 20.77 -8.88 2.87
N GLY A 141 20.38 -8.32 4.02
CA GLY A 141 21.33 -7.74 4.98
C GLY A 141 22.06 -6.51 4.46
N GLU A 142 21.63 -5.93 3.34
CA GLU A 142 22.28 -4.76 2.72
C GLU A 142 21.72 -3.43 3.24
N ARG A 143 20.46 -3.44 3.72
CA ARG A 143 19.75 -2.23 4.15
C ARG A 143 19.25 -2.36 5.57
N PHE A 144 19.53 -1.35 6.39
CA PHE A 144 19.17 -1.32 7.80
C PHE A 144 18.45 -0.01 8.13
N ILE A 145 17.46 -0.10 9.01
CA ILE A 145 16.85 1.04 9.69
C ILE A 145 16.91 0.75 11.18
N ILE A 146 17.65 1.58 11.90
CA ILE A 146 17.84 1.49 13.35
C ILE A 146 17.02 2.59 14.02
N LEU A 147 16.20 2.23 15.00
CA LEU A 147 15.64 3.21 15.94
C LEU A 147 16.52 3.27 17.17
N ALA A 148 17.14 4.43 17.40
CA ALA A 148 17.85 4.74 18.63
C ALA A 148 16.88 5.36 19.64
N GLU A 149 16.55 4.62 20.70
CA GLU A 149 15.67 5.09 21.77
C GLU A 149 16.47 5.80 22.86
N ALA A 150 16.00 6.98 23.26
CA ALA A 150 16.61 7.77 24.32
C ALA A 150 15.71 7.85 25.56
N GLN A 151 16.28 8.30 26.67
CA GLN A 151 15.52 8.56 27.89
C GLN A 151 14.44 9.66 27.71
N PRO A 152 13.30 9.57 28.43
CA PRO A 152 12.25 10.58 28.36
C PRO A 152 12.78 11.97 28.77
N GLY A 153 12.42 13.01 28.01
CA GLY A 153 12.77 14.41 28.33
C GLY A 153 14.08 14.90 27.71
N LYS A 154 14.88 14.02 27.10
CA LYS A 154 16.15 14.40 26.42
C LYS A 154 15.97 14.72 24.93
N LEU A 155 14.98 14.07 24.31
CA LEU A 155 14.52 14.36 22.96
C LEU A 155 13.19 15.13 23.01
N THR A 156 12.91 15.89 21.95
CA THR A 156 11.65 16.63 21.82
C THR A 156 10.45 15.67 21.73
N ASN A 157 9.25 16.14 22.06
CA ASN A 157 8.02 15.34 21.94
C ASN A 157 7.80 14.79 20.52
N TRP A 158 8.34 15.47 19.50
CA TRP A 158 8.31 15.02 18.11
C TRP A 158 8.97 13.65 17.93
N HIS A 159 10.03 13.37 18.68
CA HIS A 159 10.76 12.11 18.59
C HIS A 159 9.95 10.91 19.09
N ARG A 160 8.86 11.13 19.82
CA ARG A 160 7.91 10.07 20.22
C ARG A 160 7.09 9.56 19.05
N LEU A 161 6.88 10.37 18.01
CA LEU A 161 6.20 9.94 16.78
C LEU A 161 7.02 8.88 16.05
N TYR A 162 8.35 9.00 16.04
CA TYR A 162 9.22 7.98 15.44
C TYR A 162 9.12 6.65 16.19
N GLY A 163 9.09 6.65 17.53
CA GLY A 163 8.83 5.44 18.31
C GLY A 163 7.43 4.86 18.09
N LEU A 164 6.41 5.72 17.94
CA LEU A 164 5.04 5.29 17.64
C LEU A 164 4.97 4.59 16.29
N ILE A 165 5.58 5.15 15.25
CA ILE A 165 5.53 4.59 13.90
C ILE A 165 6.41 3.34 13.80
N TYR A 166 7.55 3.33 14.48
CA TYR A 166 8.45 2.18 14.45
C TYR A 166 7.88 0.97 15.19
N GLY A 167 7.22 1.12 16.36
CA GLY A 167 6.79 -0.04 17.16
C GLY A 167 5.48 0.12 17.90
N LEU A 168 4.65 1.11 17.56
CA LEU A 168 3.42 1.48 18.29
C LEU A 168 3.67 1.83 19.77
N ARG A 169 4.86 2.33 20.10
CA ARG A 169 5.23 2.72 21.47
C ARG A 169 5.50 4.22 21.55
N TRP A 170 4.95 4.88 22.56
CA TRP A 170 5.15 6.31 22.79
C TRP A 170 6.50 6.63 23.47
N GLN A 171 7.60 6.12 22.91
CA GLN A 171 8.96 6.35 23.40
C GLN A 171 9.74 7.26 22.44
N PRO A 172 10.54 8.21 22.95
CA PRO A 172 11.30 9.10 22.09
C PRO A 172 12.50 8.39 21.48
N GLY A 173 12.65 8.50 20.16
CA GLY A 173 13.83 8.01 19.46
C GLY A 173 14.03 8.71 18.11
N PHE A 174 15.15 8.42 17.46
CA PHE A 174 15.44 8.90 16.10
C PHE A 174 15.87 7.73 15.21
N LEU A 175 15.68 7.88 13.90
CA LEU A 175 15.95 6.83 12.92
C LEU A 175 17.32 7.01 12.28
N ILE A 176 18.04 5.90 12.10
CA ILE A 176 19.32 5.83 11.40
C ILE A 176 19.16 4.82 10.27
N SER A 177 19.30 5.24 9.02
CA SER A 177 19.30 4.32 7.88
C SER A 177 20.73 3.96 7.47
N SER A 178 20.93 2.74 6.92
CA SER A 178 22.21 2.27 6.39
C SER A 178 22.78 3.12 5.27
N GLN A 179 21.97 3.99 4.65
CA GLN A 179 22.44 4.94 3.65
C GLN A 179 23.30 6.07 4.24
N ILE A 180 23.39 6.20 5.57
CA ILE A 180 24.25 7.20 6.20
C ILE A 180 25.73 6.88 5.96
N SER A 181 26.55 7.90 5.73
CA SER A 181 27.99 7.73 5.55
C SER A 181 28.63 7.06 6.78
N GLN A 182 29.46 6.04 6.55
CA GLN A 182 30.16 5.31 7.62
C GLN A 182 29.21 4.69 8.66
N PHE A 183 28.11 4.10 8.19
CA PHE A 183 27.08 3.48 9.04
C PHE A 183 27.65 2.47 10.05
N GLU A 184 28.46 1.51 9.59
CA GLU A 184 29.05 0.48 10.47
C GLU A 184 29.89 1.10 11.58
N GLN A 185 30.75 2.06 11.23
CA GLN A 185 31.58 2.80 12.17
C GLN A 185 30.74 3.58 13.20
N LEU A 186 29.61 4.16 12.77
CA LEU A 186 28.69 4.85 13.69
C LEU A 186 28.08 3.87 14.70
N VAL A 187 27.56 2.73 14.24
CA VAL A 187 26.96 1.71 15.12
C VAL A 187 28.00 1.14 16.08
N GLU A 188 29.19 0.81 15.59
CA GLU A 188 30.30 0.34 16.43
C GLU A 188 30.70 1.38 17.48
N THR A 189 30.76 2.66 17.10
CA THR A 189 31.05 3.76 18.04
C THR A 189 29.98 3.84 19.12
N ILE A 190 28.69 3.71 18.77
CA ILE A 190 27.59 3.74 19.75
C ILE A 190 27.70 2.58 20.74
N LEU A 191 27.92 1.36 20.25
CA LEU A 191 28.01 0.16 21.09
C LEU A 191 29.25 0.21 22.00
N THR A 192 30.42 0.54 21.46
CA THR A 192 31.66 0.57 22.23
C THR A 192 31.71 1.70 23.26
N GLN A 193 31.19 2.89 22.93
CA GLN A 193 31.18 4.01 23.89
C GLN A 193 30.09 3.86 24.95
N SER A 194 28.92 3.32 24.60
CA SER A 194 27.88 3.03 25.59
C SER A 194 28.32 1.96 26.58
N GLU A 195 28.99 0.89 26.13
CA GLU A 195 29.52 -0.15 27.01
C GLU A 195 30.61 0.41 27.94
N ARG A 196 31.52 1.25 27.43
CA ARG A 196 32.52 1.94 28.26
C ARG A 196 31.88 2.85 29.30
N THR A 197 30.81 3.54 28.94
CA THR A 197 30.09 4.45 29.85
C THR A 197 29.34 3.68 30.93
N ALA A 198 28.67 2.58 30.56
CA ALA A 198 28.01 1.68 31.51
C ALA A 198 28.99 1.04 32.50
N ARG A 199 30.22 0.72 32.08
CA ARG A 199 31.28 0.25 32.99
C ARG A 199 31.84 1.34 33.93
N ALA A 200 31.69 2.61 33.56
CA ALA A 200 32.25 3.73 34.31
C ALA A 200 31.24 4.39 35.27
N LEU A 201 29.94 4.20 35.05
CA LEU A 201 28.84 4.79 35.83
C LEU A 201 27.95 3.68 36.40
N ASP A 202 27.86 3.60 37.73
CA ASP A 202 26.98 2.65 38.41
C ASP A 202 25.50 2.98 38.13
N GLY A 203 24.73 1.98 37.65
CA GLY A 203 23.29 2.10 37.40
C GLY A 203 22.88 2.48 35.97
N VAL A 204 23.83 2.52 35.01
CA VAL A 204 23.55 2.71 33.58
C VAL A 204 23.68 1.37 32.85
N ASP A 205 22.59 0.89 32.25
CA ASP A 205 22.63 -0.31 31.42
C ASP A 205 23.31 -0.03 30.07
N PRO A 206 24.17 -0.93 29.55
CA PRO A 206 24.74 -0.78 28.22
C PRO A 206 23.64 -0.83 27.15
N VAL A 207 23.81 -0.05 26.09
CA VAL A 207 22.86 -0.02 24.98
C VAL A 207 22.82 -1.39 24.32
N GLN A 208 21.66 -2.06 24.41
CA GLN A 208 21.47 -3.37 23.80
C GLN A 208 21.03 -3.22 22.34
N LEU A 209 21.73 -3.91 21.43
CA LEU A 209 21.26 -4.14 20.07
C LEU A 209 20.17 -5.21 20.13
N ARG A 210 18.93 -4.84 19.81
CA ARG A 210 17.78 -5.75 19.82
C ARG A 210 17.26 -5.96 18.41
N GLU A 211 17.65 -7.09 17.83
CA GLU A 211 17.19 -7.56 16.51
C GLU A 211 15.84 -8.29 16.57
N ASP A 212 15.36 -8.62 17.78
CA ASP A 212 14.06 -9.22 18.06
C ASP A 212 12.91 -8.20 17.99
N LEU A 213 13.20 -6.91 18.20
CA LEU A 213 12.23 -5.81 18.21
C LEU A 213 12.18 -5.05 16.88
N ARG A 214 11.84 -5.77 15.80
CA ARG A 214 11.71 -5.22 14.44
C ARG A 214 10.42 -4.43 14.26
N SER A 215 10.44 -3.41 13.40
CA SER A 215 9.25 -2.62 13.06
C SER A 215 8.46 -3.26 11.92
N PRO A 216 7.16 -3.58 12.08
CA PRO A 216 6.37 -4.13 10.99
C PRO A 216 6.18 -3.12 9.84
N PHE A 217 6.12 -1.82 10.15
CA PHE A 217 5.99 -0.76 9.15
C PHE A 217 7.27 -0.59 8.33
N PHE A 218 8.44 -0.53 8.98
CA PHE A 218 9.70 -0.43 8.25
C PHE A 218 10.11 -1.75 7.58
N GLN A 219 9.68 -2.90 8.12
CA GLN A 219 9.75 -4.17 7.39
C GLN A 219 8.95 -4.09 6.10
N LEU A 220 7.69 -3.63 6.14
CA LEU A 220 6.89 -3.46 4.93
C LEU A 220 7.54 -2.49 3.91
N LEU A 221 8.15 -1.41 4.39
CA LEU A 221 8.85 -0.44 3.53
C LEU A 221 10.16 -0.98 2.92
N LEU A 222 10.91 -1.80 3.68
CA LEU A 222 12.16 -2.42 3.21
C LEU A 222 11.87 -3.62 2.30
N GLY A 223 10.81 -4.38 2.60
CA GLY A 223 10.27 -5.44 1.76
C GLY A 223 9.20 -6.26 2.52
N PRO A 224 8.00 -6.51 1.95
CA PRO A 224 6.92 -7.23 2.63
C PRO A 224 7.29 -8.67 3.04
N ALA A 225 8.36 -9.25 2.49
CA ALA A 225 8.91 -10.54 2.91
C ALA A 225 9.41 -10.58 4.34
N ALA A 226 9.91 -9.46 4.86
CA ALA A 226 10.41 -9.39 6.23
C ALA A 226 9.30 -9.55 7.28
N LEU A 227 8.03 -9.36 6.88
CA LEU A 227 6.88 -9.69 7.71
C LEU A 227 6.60 -11.20 7.72
N VAL A 228 6.87 -11.90 6.61
CA VAL A 228 6.56 -13.33 6.42
C VAL A 228 7.64 -14.25 6.99
N ALA A 229 8.89 -13.78 7.08
CA ALA A 229 9.95 -14.48 7.78
C ALA A 229 9.67 -14.52 9.29
N GLY A 230 9.08 -15.62 9.78
CA GLY A 230 8.82 -15.83 11.19
C GLY A 230 10.13 -15.89 11.99
N THR A 231 10.21 -15.13 13.08
CA THR A 231 11.19 -15.39 14.16
C THR A 231 10.77 -16.66 14.90
N GLN A 232 11.37 -17.80 14.58
CA GLN A 232 11.54 -18.82 15.61
C GLN A 232 12.57 -18.28 16.62
N PRO A 233 12.27 -18.26 17.94
CA PRO A 233 13.30 -18.04 18.92
C PRO A 233 14.30 -19.18 18.76
N LYS A 234 15.52 -18.86 18.33
CA LYS A 234 16.66 -19.77 18.32
C LYS A 234 16.66 -20.45 19.69
N ALA A 235 16.36 -21.74 19.71
CA ALA A 235 16.26 -22.55 20.91
C ALA A 235 17.44 -22.19 21.81
N GLN A 236 17.15 -21.64 22.98
CA GLN A 236 18.15 -21.45 24.02
C GLN A 236 18.84 -22.81 24.19
N ALA A 237 20.18 -22.78 24.09
CA ALA A 237 21.02 -23.95 24.25
C ALA A 237 20.52 -24.77 25.46
N PRO A 238 20.25 -26.07 25.29
CA PRO A 238 19.71 -26.87 26.37
C PRO A 238 20.75 -26.92 27.49
N THR A 239 20.43 -26.30 28.63
CA THR A 239 21.06 -26.64 29.89
C THR A 239 20.82 -28.14 30.10
N ALA A 240 21.90 -28.90 30.01
CA ALA A 240 21.90 -30.35 30.12
C ALA A 240 21.19 -30.76 31.41
N THR A 241 19.97 -31.26 31.27
CA THR A 241 19.33 -32.12 32.25
C THR A 241 18.74 -33.28 31.47
N THR A 242 19.41 -34.42 31.63
CA THR A 242 19.07 -35.74 31.12
C THR A 242 17.62 -36.10 31.41
N THR A 243 16.83 -36.28 30.34
CA THR A 243 15.80 -37.32 30.27
C THR A 243 15.49 -37.65 28.80
N THR A 244 15.91 -38.85 28.41
CA THR A 244 15.27 -39.79 27.48
C THR A 244 14.56 -39.24 26.24
N SER A 245 15.13 -39.62 25.09
CA SER A 245 14.51 -39.74 23.77
C SER A 245 12.99 -39.96 23.80
N ASN A 246 12.24 -38.95 23.39
CA ASN A 246 10.92 -39.14 22.81
C ASN A 246 11.00 -38.79 21.32
N THR A 247 10.87 -39.82 20.51
CA THR A 247 10.29 -39.77 19.17
C THR A 247 9.14 -38.77 19.15
N SER A 248 9.14 -37.88 18.17
CA SER A 248 8.10 -36.88 17.94
C SER A 248 6.78 -37.58 17.57
N GLU A 249 6.04 -38.07 18.56
CA GLU A 249 4.64 -38.43 18.39
C GLU A 249 3.87 -37.14 18.10
N LEU A 250 3.27 -37.08 16.89
CA LEU A 250 2.26 -36.09 16.55
C LEU A 250 1.20 -36.10 17.68
N PRO A 251 0.86 -34.94 18.27
CA PRO A 251 -0.14 -34.89 19.33
C PRO A 251 -1.46 -35.47 18.79
N ALA A 252 -2.01 -36.48 19.47
CA ALA A 252 -3.20 -37.24 19.09
C ALA A 252 -4.52 -36.44 19.21
N GLY A 253 -4.53 -35.18 18.79
CA GLY A 253 -5.67 -34.29 18.81
C GLY A 253 -5.58 -33.24 17.68
N PRO A 254 -6.67 -32.51 17.42
CA PRO A 254 -6.74 -31.59 16.29
C PRO A 254 -5.64 -30.52 16.39
N VAL A 255 -4.82 -30.41 15.34
CA VAL A 255 -3.73 -29.44 15.27
C VAL A 255 -4.31 -28.07 14.96
N ALA A 256 -4.48 -27.25 16.00
CA ALA A 256 -4.96 -25.89 15.87
C ALA A 256 -3.81 -24.91 15.64
N ALA A 257 -3.97 -24.08 14.61
CA ALA A 257 -3.01 -23.07 14.17
C ALA A 257 -3.67 -21.69 14.16
N HIS A 258 -2.99 -20.73 14.80
CA HIS A 258 -3.49 -19.37 14.96
C HIS A 258 -2.39 -18.36 14.63
N TYR A 259 -2.76 -17.27 13.96
CA TYR A 259 -1.86 -16.15 13.74
C TYR A 259 -1.57 -15.41 15.05
N PRO A 260 -0.39 -14.79 15.19
CA PRO A 260 -0.08 -13.98 16.37
C PRO A 260 -1.13 -12.88 16.58
N PRO A 261 -1.51 -12.59 17.84
CA PRO A 261 -2.62 -11.70 18.15
C PRO A 261 -2.43 -10.28 17.60
N LYS A 262 -1.17 -9.84 17.40
CA LYS A 262 -0.84 -8.54 16.81
C LYS A 262 -1.34 -8.41 15.37
N PHE A 263 -1.20 -9.46 14.54
CA PHE A 263 -1.66 -9.42 13.15
C PHE A 263 -3.18 -9.41 13.06
N ASN A 264 -3.84 -10.23 13.88
CA ASN A 264 -5.29 -10.24 13.98
C ASN A 264 -5.82 -8.86 14.45
N LEU A 265 -5.18 -8.23 15.43
CA LEU A 265 -5.56 -6.90 15.91
C LEU A 265 -5.41 -5.84 14.80
N VAL A 266 -4.31 -5.85 14.04
CA VAL A 266 -4.11 -4.91 12.92
C VAL A 266 -5.18 -5.14 11.84
N LEU A 267 -5.39 -6.38 11.39
CA LEU A 267 -6.38 -6.69 10.37
C LEU A 267 -7.81 -6.35 10.83
N GLN A 268 -8.15 -6.67 12.08
CA GLN A 268 -9.43 -6.29 12.67
C GLN A 268 -9.58 -4.77 12.73
N SER A 269 -8.57 -4.03 13.19
CA SER A 269 -8.61 -2.57 13.28
C SER A 269 -8.77 -1.91 11.90
N VAL A 270 -8.04 -2.40 10.89
CA VAL A 270 -8.15 -1.90 9.52
C VAL A 270 -9.53 -2.21 8.96
N THR A 271 -10.01 -3.45 9.08
CA THR A 271 -11.32 -3.82 8.53
C THR A 271 -12.50 -3.18 9.27
N THR A 272 -12.39 -2.94 10.58
CA THR A 272 -13.41 -2.18 11.33
C THR A 272 -13.43 -0.73 10.89
N LEU A 273 -12.27 -0.08 10.77
CA LEU A 273 -12.16 1.28 10.27
C LEU A 273 -12.71 1.43 8.85
N LEU A 274 -12.36 0.51 7.94
CA LEU A 274 -12.90 0.51 6.57
C LEU A 274 -14.41 0.24 6.54
N SER A 275 -14.92 -0.64 7.40
CA SER A 275 -16.37 -0.88 7.51
C SER A 275 -17.14 0.31 8.08
N LEU A 276 -16.57 1.02 9.05
CA LEU A 276 -17.14 2.25 9.59
C LEU A 276 -17.15 3.36 8.53
N ALA A 277 -16.04 3.52 7.79
CA ALA A 277 -15.97 4.47 6.70
C ALA A 277 -17.00 4.15 5.60
N LEU A 278 -17.16 2.88 5.22
CA LEU A 278 -18.20 2.45 4.26
C LEU A 278 -19.61 2.78 4.77
N LEU A 279 -19.89 2.55 6.05
CA LEU A 279 -21.17 2.87 6.67
C LEU A 279 -21.44 4.39 6.68
N VAL A 280 -20.44 5.19 7.06
CA VAL A 280 -20.55 6.66 7.05
C VAL A 280 -20.80 7.17 5.64
N SER A 281 -20.07 6.68 4.65
CA SER A 281 -20.27 7.03 3.24
C SER A 281 -21.67 6.62 2.77
N TYR A 282 -22.15 5.44 3.13
CA TYR A 282 -23.50 4.96 2.79
C TYR A 282 -24.58 5.87 3.36
N LEU A 283 -24.46 6.20 4.64
CA LEU A 283 -25.37 7.14 5.31
C LEU A 283 -25.32 8.52 4.67
N SER A 284 -24.16 8.97 4.18
CA SER A 284 -24.04 10.26 3.49
C SER A 284 -24.88 10.34 2.21
N TYR A 285 -25.01 9.25 1.44
CA TYR A 285 -25.90 9.20 0.28
C TYR A 285 -27.37 9.31 0.69
N TRP A 286 -27.76 8.64 1.77
CA TRP A 286 -29.11 8.75 2.33
C TRP A 286 -29.42 10.17 2.82
N VAL A 287 -28.47 10.83 3.49
CA VAL A 287 -28.63 12.23 3.91
C VAL A 287 -28.86 13.13 2.70
N ARG A 288 -28.06 12.98 1.63
CA ARG A 288 -28.23 13.75 0.38
C ARG A 288 -29.58 13.47 -0.30
N PHE A 289 -29.99 12.20 -0.37
CA PHE A 289 -31.28 11.80 -0.92
C PHE A 289 -32.45 12.42 -0.15
N LEU A 290 -32.45 12.31 1.18
CA LEU A 290 -33.48 12.86 2.05
C LEU A 290 -33.52 14.39 2.01
N ALA A 291 -32.37 15.06 1.94
CA ALA A 291 -32.30 16.51 1.81
C ALA A 291 -32.93 17.01 0.50
N LEU A 292 -32.74 16.28 -0.60
CA LEU A 292 -33.35 16.61 -1.89
C LEU A 292 -34.87 16.32 -1.91
N SER A 293 -35.29 15.23 -1.27
CA SER A 293 -36.66 14.71 -1.35
C SER A 293 -37.61 15.32 -0.31
N VAL A 294 -37.11 15.75 0.85
CA VAL A 294 -37.93 16.24 1.97
C VAL A 294 -37.47 17.64 2.38
N PRO A 295 -38.16 18.72 1.92
CA PRO A 295 -37.78 20.09 2.22
C PRO A 295 -37.67 20.41 3.72
N ALA A 296 -38.56 19.83 4.53
CA ALA A 296 -38.60 20.04 5.98
C ALA A 296 -37.31 19.59 6.71
N LEU A 297 -36.52 18.68 6.13
CA LEU A 297 -35.30 18.19 6.76
C LEU A 297 -34.09 19.11 6.53
N ARG A 298 -34.13 20.01 5.53
CA ARG A 298 -32.97 20.77 5.03
C ARG A 298 -32.36 21.74 6.07
N SER A 299 -33.16 22.20 7.03
CA SER A 299 -32.69 23.11 8.09
C SER A 299 -31.94 22.38 9.21
N PHE A 300 -32.07 21.05 9.32
CA PHE A 300 -31.47 20.26 10.39
C PHE A 300 -30.14 19.66 9.99
N TRP A 301 -29.19 19.57 10.94
CA TRP A 301 -27.99 18.77 10.76
C TRP A 301 -28.35 17.28 10.82
N PRO A 302 -27.83 16.40 9.92
CA PRO A 302 -26.75 16.63 8.95
C PRO A 302 -27.20 17.12 7.55
N PHE A 303 -28.50 17.26 7.26
CA PHE A 303 -29.02 17.59 5.93
C PHE A 303 -28.63 19.00 5.44
N SER A 304 -28.52 19.96 6.35
CA SER A 304 -28.07 21.33 6.03
C SER A 304 -26.67 21.38 5.42
N SER A 305 -25.81 20.41 5.74
CA SER A 305 -24.46 20.31 5.17
C SER A 305 -24.44 20.01 3.66
N VAL A 306 -25.55 19.49 3.10
CA VAL A 306 -25.66 19.18 1.68
C VAL A 306 -25.62 20.45 0.82
N ALA A 307 -26.09 21.58 1.37
CA ALA A 307 -26.01 22.89 0.71
C ALA A 307 -24.57 23.41 0.55
N ASN A 308 -23.59 22.84 1.25
CA ASN A 308 -22.18 23.23 1.09
C ASN A 308 -21.58 22.74 -0.24
N ASN A 309 -22.22 21.78 -0.92
CA ASN A 309 -21.79 21.32 -2.23
C ASN A 309 -22.53 22.08 -3.32
N ALA A 310 -21.80 22.73 -4.23
CA ALA A 310 -22.35 23.64 -5.22
C ALA A 310 -23.42 23.02 -6.12
N ASN A 311 -23.22 21.76 -6.56
CA ASN A 311 -24.18 21.07 -7.42
C ASN A 311 -25.52 20.81 -6.71
N TYR A 312 -25.47 20.57 -5.41
CA TYR A 312 -26.68 20.42 -4.59
C TYR A 312 -27.27 21.77 -4.20
N ALA A 313 -26.43 22.78 -3.92
CA ALA A 313 -26.88 24.13 -3.63
C ALA A 313 -27.72 24.70 -4.78
N GLN A 314 -27.26 24.53 -6.03
CA GLN A 314 -28.00 24.94 -7.23
C GLN A 314 -29.40 24.31 -7.29
N LEU A 315 -29.50 23.01 -7.03
CA LEU A 315 -30.79 22.31 -6.99
C LEU A 315 -31.69 22.79 -5.84
N LEU A 316 -31.12 22.97 -4.66
CA LEU A 316 -31.86 23.40 -3.47
C LEU A 316 -32.36 24.85 -3.60
N HIS A 317 -31.60 25.73 -4.27
CA HIS A 317 -32.04 27.08 -4.61
C HIS A 317 -33.13 27.10 -5.67
N ALA A 318 -33.09 26.20 -6.66
CA ALA A 318 -34.13 26.09 -7.68
C ALA A 318 -35.46 25.54 -7.11
N TYR A 319 -35.39 24.72 -6.05
CA TYR A 319 -36.55 24.11 -5.39
C TYR A 319 -36.56 24.38 -3.88
N PRO A 320 -36.72 25.63 -3.41
CA PRO A 320 -36.54 25.99 -1.99
C PRO A 320 -37.55 25.31 -1.07
N ASP A 321 -38.84 25.32 -1.44
CA ASP A 321 -39.95 24.79 -0.64
C ASP A 321 -40.52 23.48 -1.19
N GLN A 322 -39.93 22.96 -2.28
CA GLN A 322 -40.42 21.79 -2.99
C GLN A 322 -39.38 20.68 -3.03
N ALA A 323 -39.85 19.43 -3.11
CA ALA A 323 -38.99 18.29 -3.35
C ALA A 323 -38.41 18.38 -4.76
N VAL A 324 -37.12 18.07 -4.91
CA VAL A 324 -36.50 17.95 -6.24
C VAL A 324 -37.14 16.75 -6.96
N PRO A 325 -37.47 16.85 -8.26
CA PRO A 325 -38.02 15.73 -9.02
C PRO A 325 -37.19 14.47 -8.85
N PHE A 326 -37.85 13.35 -8.52
CA PHE A 326 -37.16 12.09 -8.17
C PHE A 326 -36.21 11.63 -9.27
N TRP A 327 -36.59 11.81 -10.55
CA TRP A 327 -35.82 11.42 -11.73
C TRP A 327 -34.68 12.39 -12.10
N GLY A 328 -34.57 13.54 -11.44
CA GLY A 328 -33.64 14.61 -11.79
C GLY A 328 -34.26 15.67 -12.71
N VAL A 329 -33.49 16.72 -12.99
CA VAL A 329 -33.94 17.91 -13.74
C VAL A 329 -33.13 18.06 -15.02
N GLU A 330 -31.80 18.05 -14.92
CA GLU A 330 -30.87 18.20 -16.04
C GLU A 330 -29.73 17.17 -15.96
N ALA A 331 -29.14 16.86 -17.12
CA ALA A 331 -27.98 15.99 -17.21
C ALA A 331 -26.77 16.63 -16.50
N GLY A 332 -26.11 15.87 -15.61
CA GLY A 332 -24.96 16.33 -14.84
C GLY A 332 -25.29 16.87 -13.44
N LEU A 333 -26.56 17.12 -13.14
CA LEU A 333 -26.99 17.45 -11.78
C LEU A 333 -27.30 16.19 -10.94
N PRO A 334 -27.15 16.24 -9.61
CA PRO A 334 -27.51 15.14 -8.73
C PRO A 334 -28.97 14.70 -8.89
N ALA A 335 -29.20 13.39 -9.08
CA ALA A 335 -30.54 12.83 -9.19
C ALA A 335 -30.89 12.01 -7.92
N PRO A 336 -32.02 12.29 -7.23
CA PRO A 336 -32.37 11.59 -5.99
C PRO A 336 -32.40 10.06 -6.13
N TRP A 337 -32.99 9.53 -7.21
CA TRP A 337 -33.04 8.09 -7.45
C TRP A 337 -31.66 7.46 -7.62
N TRP A 338 -30.75 8.14 -8.30
CA TRP A 338 -29.40 7.64 -8.54
C TRP A 338 -28.57 7.58 -7.27
N LEU A 339 -28.76 8.52 -6.33
CA LEU A 339 -28.09 8.46 -5.03
C LEU A 339 -28.41 7.18 -4.26
N LEU A 340 -29.64 6.67 -4.35
CA LEU A 340 -30.01 5.38 -3.77
C LEU A 340 -29.32 4.23 -4.51
N VAL A 341 -29.34 4.24 -5.84
CA VAL A 341 -28.67 3.21 -6.64
C VAL A 341 -27.17 3.17 -6.34
N ALA A 342 -26.50 4.32 -6.35
CA ALA A 342 -25.09 4.48 -6.01
C ALA A 342 -24.80 3.97 -4.58
N ALA A 343 -25.63 4.30 -3.59
CA ALA A 343 -25.46 3.83 -2.22
C ALA A 343 -25.50 2.28 -2.12
N HIS A 344 -26.45 1.64 -2.81
CA HIS A 344 -26.56 0.19 -2.79
C HIS A 344 -25.47 -0.49 -3.63
N LEU A 345 -25.07 0.13 -4.75
CA LEU A 345 -23.94 -0.32 -5.56
C LEU A 345 -22.63 -0.25 -4.76
N MET A 346 -22.46 0.79 -3.95
CA MET A 346 -21.33 0.92 -3.03
C MET A 346 -21.28 -0.23 -2.01
N LEU A 347 -22.41 -0.63 -1.43
CA LEU A 347 -22.48 -1.80 -0.55
C LEU A 347 -22.24 -3.11 -1.29
N LEU A 348 -22.83 -3.26 -2.48
CA LEU A 348 -22.68 -4.43 -3.34
C LEU A 348 -21.21 -4.69 -3.71
N LEU A 349 -20.44 -3.63 -3.97
CA LEU A 349 -19.01 -3.72 -4.28
C LEU A 349 -18.13 -3.78 -3.02
N GLY A 350 -18.46 -2.98 -2.01
CA GLY A 350 -17.62 -2.81 -0.81
C GLY A 350 -17.68 -4.00 0.15
N LEU A 351 -18.86 -4.60 0.37
CA LEU A 351 -19.01 -5.70 1.32
C LEU A 351 -18.21 -6.95 0.91
N PRO A 352 -18.26 -7.45 -0.33
CA PRO A 352 -17.46 -8.60 -0.75
C PRO A 352 -15.96 -8.38 -0.56
N LEU A 353 -15.45 -7.18 -0.89
CA LEU A 353 -14.05 -6.84 -0.69
C LEU A 353 -13.68 -6.80 0.80
N LEU A 354 -14.53 -6.21 1.65
CA LEU A 354 -14.30 -6.22 3.10
C LEU A 354 -14.31 -7.64 3.68
N PHE A 355 -15.21 -8.51 3.22
CA PHE A 355 -15.23 -9.92 3.59
C PHE A 355 -13.96 -10.64 3.12
N TRP A 356 -13.50 -10.36 1.90
CA TRP A 356 -12.24 -10.89 1.40
C TRP A 356 -11.05 -10.45 2.25
N VAL A 357 -10.89 -9.15 2.53
CA VAL A 357 -9.80 -8.65 3.39
C VAL A 357 -9.85 -9.31 4.77
N ARG A 358 -11.04 -9.48 5.36
CA ARG A 358 -11.21 -10.18 6.65
C ARG A 358 -10.87 -11.67 6.60
N SER A 359 -10.92 -12.28 5.42
CA SER A 359 -10.63 -13.71 5.21
C SER A 359 -9.15 -14.03 4.96
N LEU A 360 -8.28 -13.01 4.85
CA LEU A 360 -6.85 -13.21 4.56
C LEU A 360 -6.07 -13.89 5.69
N LEU A 361 -6.52 -13.79 6.95
CA LEU A 361 -5.87 -14.40 8.12
C LEU A 361 -6.85 -15.29 8.91
N PRO A 362 -7.23 -16.47 8.38
CA PRO A 362 -8.10 -17.38 9.12
C PRO A 362 -7.34 -18.16 10.19
N SER A 363 -8.04 -18.55 11.26
CA SER A 363 -7.57 -19.61 12.16
C SER A 363 -7.92 -20.97 11.56
N LEU A 364 -7.00 -21.92 11.66
CA LEU A 364 -7.11 -23.22 11.02
C LEU A 364 -6.97 -24.31 12.07
N GLU A 365 -7.68 -25.41 11.86
CA GLU A 365 -7.61 -26.57 12.73
C GLU A 365 -7.71 -27.81 11.83
N ALA A 366 -6.65 -28.61 11.77
CA ALA A 366 -6.66 -29.87 11.04
C ALA A 366 -7.36 -30.93 11.89
N ARG A 367 -8.33 -31.62 11.28
CA ARG A 367 -9.08 -32.74 11.88
C ARG A 367 -9.08 -33.92 10.90
N ASP A 368 -9.34 -35.11 11.42
CA ASP A 368 -9.44 -36.34 10.61
C ASP A 368 -10.48 -36.20 9.49
N GLU A 369 -11.62 -35.54 9.76
CA GLU A 369 -12.70 -35.35 8.80
C GLU A 369 -12.41 -34.27 7.73
N GLY A 370 -11.48 -33.35 8.01
CA GLY A 370 -11.23 -32.19 7.15
C GLY A 370 -10.54 -31.02 7.83
N MET A 371 -10.24 -29.97 7.05
CA MET A 371 -9.70 -28.73 7.59
C MET A 371 -10.83 -27.82 8.09
N PHE A 372 -10.80 -27.48 9.37
CA PHE A 372 -11.74 -26.55 9.97
C PHE A 372 -11.19 -25.12 9.88
N ILE A 373 -11.87 -24.27 9.11
CA ILE A 373 -11.46 -22.90 8.83
C ILE A 373 -12.38 -21.95 9.59
N ARG A 374 -11.82 -21.20 10.53
CA ARG A 374 -12.50 -20.16 11.30
C ARG A 374 -12.05 -18.78 10.82
N GLY A 375 -13.01 -17.97 10.38
CA GLY A 375 -12.76 -16.57 10.05
C GLY A 375 -12.46 -15.74 11.30
N SER A 376 -11.90 -14.54 11.09
CA SER A 376 -11.43 -13.63 12.15
C SER A 376 -12.52 -13.03 13.05
N LEU A 377 -13.80 -13.31 12.81
CA LEU A 377 -14.95 -12.67 13.47
C LEU A 377 -15.97 -13.68 14.01
N GLY A 378 -15.53 -14.65 14.81
CA GLY A 378 -16.44 -15.57 15.52
C GLY A 378 -17.41 -16.34 14.62
N ASP A 379 -17.10 -16.45 13.32
CA ASP A 379 -17.92 -17.17 12.36
C ASP A 379 -18.02 -18.63 12.80
N ARG A 380 -19.18 -19.26 12.57
CA ARG A 380 -19.37 -20.69 12.84
C ARG A 380 -18.45 -21.39 11.84
N GLY A 381 -17.24 -21.70 12.29
CA GLY A 381 -16.17 -22.20 11.43
C GLY A 381 -16.67 -23.28 10.47
N ARG A 382 -16.09 -23.31 9.27
CA ARG A 382 -16.51 -24.23 8.22
C ARG A 382 -15.55 -25.38 8.16
N LEU A 383 -16.08 -26.60 8.25
CA LEU A 383 -15.33 -27.81 7.97
C LEU A 383 -15.29 -28.03 6.46
N VAL A 384 -14.09 -28.04 5.89
CA VAL A 384 -13.81 -28.41 4.51
C VAL A 384 -13.30 -29.86 4.52
N PRO A 385 -14.10 -30.84 4.06
CA PRO A 385 -13.65 -32.23 4.00
C PRO A 385 -12.42 -32.40 3.11
N TRP A 386 -11.50 -33.29 3.47
CA TRP A 386 -10.30 -33.56 2.67
C TRP A 386 -10.63 -33.99 1.23
N SER A 387 -11.71 -34.75 1.04
CA SER A 387 -12.21 -35.16 -0.29
C SER A 387 -12.68 -34.01 -1.18
N GLN A 388 -12.84 -32.80 -0.64
CA GLN A 388 -13.27 -31.61 -1.37
C GLN A 388 -12.14 -30.59 -1.56
N VAL A 389 -10.91 -30.93 -1.17
CA VAL A 389 -9.73 -30.13 -1.46
C VAL A 389 -9.34 -30.41 -2.92
N THR A 390 -9.30 -29.37 -3.75
CA THR A 390 -8.92 -29.53 -5.16
C THR A 390 -7.42 -29.44 -5.33
N ASP A 391 -6.80 -28.47 -4.65
CA ASP A 391 -5.37 -28.19 -4.80
C ASP A 391 -4.79 -27.68 -3.47
N LEU A 392 -3.59 -28.14 -3.14
CA LEU A 392 -2.71 -27.62 -2.10
C LEU A 392 -1.41 -27.17 -2.76
N LYS A 393 -1.26 -25.86 -2.93
CA LYS A 393 -0.14 -25.25 -3.63
C LYS A 393 0.78 -24.58 -2.63
N ALA A 394 2.03 -25.03 -2.55
CA ALA A 394 3.03 -24.39 -1.69
C ALA A 394 3.96 -23.53 -2.55
N THR A 395 4.13 -22.26 -2.19
CA THR A 395 5.21 -21.41 -2.69
C THR A 395 6.23 -21.27 -1.55
N GLU A 396 7.42 -21.80 -1.77
CA GLU A 396 8.57 -21.53 -0.94
C GLU A 396 9.11 -20.12 -1.24
N ILE A 397 9.05 -19.23 -0.25
CA ILE A 397 9.59 -17.87 -0.37
C ILE A 397 11.04 -17.83 0.13
N ASN A 398 11.37 -18.68 1.10
CA ASN A 398 12.69 -18.93 1.68
C ASN A 398 12.67 -20.27 2.45
N GLU A 399 13.83 -20.75 2.90
CA GLU A 399 13.99 -21.93 3.77
C GLU A 399 13.12 -21.90 5.04
N GLN A 400 12.77 -20.69 5.53
CA GLN A 400 11.99 -20.49 6.76
C GLN A 400 10.60 -19.90 6.53
N SER A 401 10.23 -19.59 5.29
CA SER A 401 8.96 -18.93 5.00
C SER A 401 8.31 -19.54 3.77
N GLN A 402 7.15 -20.14 3.98
CA GLN A 402 6.31 -20.69 2.94
C GLN A 402 4.94 -20.02 3.01
N VAL A 403 4.30 -19.87 1.84
CA VAL A 403 2.87 -19.55 1.75
C VAL A 403 2.21 -20.68 1.00
N VAL A 404 1.14 -21.20 1.58
CA VAL A 404 0.38 -22.33 1.03
C VAL A 404 -1.02 -21.85 0.68
N LEU A 405 -1.46 -22.13 -0.52
CA LEU A 405 -2.84 -21.94 -0.96
C LEU A 405 -3.57 -23.28 -0.88
N LEU A 406 -4.64 -23.31 -0.07
CA LEU A 406 -5.59 -24.41 -0.05
C LEU A 406 -6.82 -24.02 -0.87
N GLN A 407 -7.18 -24.80 -1.89
CA GLN A 407 -8.34 -24.55 -2.73
C GLN A 407 -9.45 -25.56 -2.49
N SER A 408 -10.69 -25.08 -2.39
CA SER A 408 -11.87 -25.94 -2.30
C SER A 408 -13.14 -25.20 -2.72
N PRO A 409 -14.04 -25.83 -3.51
CA PRO A 409 -15.30 -25.21 -3.93
C PRO A 409 -16.26 -24.88 -2.78
N ARG A 410 -16.07 -25.47 -1.58
CA ARG A 410 -16.93 -25.22 -0.40
C ARG A 410 -16.55 -23.95 0.37
N MET A 411 -15.47 -23.29 -0.03
CA MET A 411 -15.04 -22.01 0.54
C MET A 411 -15.97 -20.86 0.14
N PRO A 412 -16.04 -19.78 0.95
CA PRO A 412 -16.85 -18.61 0.61
C PRO A 412 -16.42 -17.99 -0.73
N VAL A 413 -17.38 -17.46 -1.49
CA VAL A 413 -17.13 -16.85 -2.82
C VAL A 413 -16.11 -15.70 -2.74
N ALA A 414 -16.06 -14.99 -1.61
CA ALA A 414 -15.04 -13.95 -1.37
C ALA A 414 -13.60 -14.49 -1.46
N ALA A 415 -13.37 -15.77 -1.15
CA ALA A 415 -12.07 -16.42 -1.23
C ALA A 415 -11.61 -16.72 -2.67
N ARG A 416 -12.46 -16.50 -3.70
CA ARG A 416 -12.06 -16.61 -5.12
C ARG A 416 -10.99 -15.60 -5.51
N LEU A 417 -11.01 -14.42 -4.89
CA LEU A 417 -9.97 -13.41 -5.12
C LEU A 417 -8.60 -13.94 -4.72
N SER A 418 -8.49 -14.74 -3.66
CA SER A 418 -7.22 -15.32 -3.24
C SER A 418 -6.67 -16.34 -4.24
N GLY A 419 -7.53 -17.18 -4.84
CA GLY A 419 -7.14 -18.08 -5.94
C GLY A 419 -6.68 -17.28 -7.16
N LEU A 420 -7.48 -16.30 -7.58
CA LEU A 420 -7.18 -15.47 -8.74
C LEU A 420 -5.86 -14.69 -8.57
N LEU A 421 -5.58 -14.20 -7.36
CA LEU A 421 -4.33 -13.49 -7.05
C LEU A 421 -3.10 -14.40 -6.94
N TYR A 422 -3.28 -15.66 -6.53
CA TYR A 422 -2.17 -16.58 -6.32
C TYR A 422 -1.65 -17.17 -7.63
N ASP A 423 -2.55 -17.76 -8.42
CA ASP A 423 -2.22 -18.48 -9.66
C ASP A 423 -3.17 -18.17 -10.84
N GLY A 424 -4.11 -17.24 -10.67
CA GLY A 424 -5.11 -16.91 -11.70
C GLY A 424 -6.31 -17.85 -11.77
N SER A 425 -6.42 -18.82 -10.87
CA SER A 425 -7.55 -19.75 -10.82
C SER A 425 -8.83 -19.09 -10.27
N ASN A 426 -10.00 -19.54 -10.74
CA ASN A 426 -11.31 -19.06 -10.25
C ASN A 426 -11.85 -19.93 -9.08
N THR A 427 -11.06 -20.89 -8.61
CA THR A 427 -11.38 -21.75 -7.46
C THR A 427 -11.18 -20.94 -6.17
N PRO A 428 -12.16 -20.94 -5.23
CA PRO A 428 -11.99 -20.22 -3.98
C PRO A 428 -10.92 -20.91 -3.13
N GLY A 429 -10.03 -20.10 -2.55
CA GLY A 429 -8.87 -20.60 -1.82
C GLY A 429 -8.50 -19.73 -0.61
N VAL A 430 -7.86 -20.37 0.37
CA VAL A 430 -7.36 -19.74 1.58
C VAL A 430 -5.85 -19.73 1.56
N LEU A 431 -5.28 -18.55 1.83
CA LEU A 431 -3.83 -18.36 1.96
C LEU A 431 -3.41 -18.65 3.41
N ILE A 432 -2.44 -19.54 3.56
CA ILE A 432 -1.85 -19.96 4.81
C ILE A 432 -0.40 -19.50 4.79
N ALA A 433 -0.05 -18.51 5.60
CA ALA A 433 1.33 -18.07 5.74
C ALA A 433 2.01 -18.83 6.88
N SER A 434 3.28 -19.16 6.69
CA SER A 434 4.19 -19.80 7.66
C SER A 434 4.29 -19.12 9.03
N GLN A 435 3.84 -17.87 9.16
CA GLN A 435 3.76 -17.16 10.45
C GLN A 435 2.70 -17.70 11.41
N ILE A 436 1.83 -18.60 10.96
CA ILE A 436 0.84 -19.23 11.82
C ILE A 436 1.53 -20.16 12.83
N ASN A 437 1.12 -20.11 14.10
CA ASN A 437 1.65 -21.04 15.09
C ASN A 437 1.32 -22.48 14.67
N ASN A 438 2.24 -23.42 14.92
CA ASN A 438 2.09 -24.83 14.52
C ASN A 438 1.94 -25.04 13.00
N PHE A 439 2.56 -24.20 12.17
CA PHE A 439 2.54 -24.33 10.72
C PHE A 439 3.02 -25.70 10.22
N GLU A 440 4.21 -26.13 10.64
CA GLU A 440 4.80 -27.42 10.23
C GLU A 440 3.94 -28.63 10.63
N PRO A 441 3.47 -28.76 11.90
CA PRO A 441 2.53 -29.81 12.26
C PRO A 441 1.22 -29.78 11.46
N LEU A 442 0.67 -28.59 11.19
CA LEU A 442 -0.57 -28.46 10.41
C LEU A 442 -0.35 -28.91 8.97
N LEU A 443 0.75 -28.50 8.35
CA LEU A 443 1.09 -28.90 7.00
C LEU A 443 1.37 -30.41 6.94
N GLY A 444 2.13 -30.95 7.89
CA GLY A 444 2.39 -32.38 7.97
C GLY A 444 1.12 -33.22 8.06
N GLU A 445 0.17 -32.83 8.90
CA GLU A 445 -1.14 -33.50 9.00
C GLU A 445 -1.94 -33.36 7.70
N ALA A 446 -1.99 -32.17 7.10
CA ALA A 446 -2.69 -31.96 5.83
C ALA A 446 -2.09 -32.81 4.70
N LEU A 447 -0.77 -32.92 4.63
CA LEU A 447 -0.07 -33.78 3.67
C LEU A 447 -0.37 -35.26 3.91
N HIS A 448 -0.38 -35.69 5.17
CA HIS A 448 -0.69 -37.07 5.53
C HIS A 448 -2.11 -37.48 5.12
N GLN A 449 -3.09 -36.58 5.30
CA GLN A 449 -4.49 -36.81 4.94
C GLN A 449 -4.75 -36.72 3.42
N LEU A 450 -3.96 -35.93 2.69
CA LEU A 450 -4.12 -35.76 1.24
C LEU A 450 -3.39 -36.83 0.42
N ALA A 451 -2.25 -37.35 0.90
CA ALA A 451 -1.50 -38.41 0.23
C ALA A 451 -2.34 -39.64 -0.20
N PRO A 452 -3.20 -40.24 0.64
CA PRO A 452 -4.03 -41.38 0.23
C PRO A 452 -5.12 -41.02 -0.80
N LEU A 453 -5.50 -39.75 -0.91
CA LEU A 453 -6.46 -39.30 -1.94
C LEU A 453 -5.78 -39.17 -3.31
N GLU A 454 -4.50 -38.79 -3.33
CA GLU A 454 -3.68 -38.66 -4.54
C GLU A 454 -3.34 -40.01 -5.19
N GLU A 455 -3.25 -41.09 -4.40
CA GLU A 455 -3.02 -42.46 -4.89
C GLU A 455 -4.18 -43.03 -5.74
N THR A 456 -5.30 -42.31 -5.88
CA THR A 456 -6.41 -42.70 -6.74
C THR A 456 -6.07 -42.44 -8.22
N GLU A 457 -5.86 -43.50 -9.01
CA GLU A 457 -5.46 -43.41 -10.42
C GLU A 457 -6.35 -42.46 -11.26
N GLY A 458 -5.72 -41.48 -11.92
CA GLY A 458 -6.34 -40.65 -12.98
C GLY A 458 -6.72 -39.21 -12.60
N GLN A 459 -6.45 -38.75 -11.37
CA GLN A 459 -6.67 -37.35 -10.97
C GLN A 459 -5.39 -36.51 -11.06
N PRO A 460 -5.47 -35.19 -11.36
CA PRO A 460 -4.31 -34.31 -11.28
C PRO A 460 -3.75 -34.27 -9.86
N PRO A 461 -2.43 -34.07 -9.68
CA PRO A 461 -1.81 -34.06 -8.36
C PRO A 461 -2.41 -32.92 -7.52
N ILE A 462 -3.04 -33.30 -6.41
CA ILE A 462 -3.62 -32.36 -5.45
C ILE A 462 -2.49 -31.53 -4.82
N LEU A 463 -1.32 -32.13 -4.63
CA LEU A 463 -0.14 -31.48 -4.07
C LEU A 463 0.74 -30.86 -5.16
N GLN A 464 0.98 -29.55 -5.06
CA GLN A 464 1.94 -28.85 -5.92
C GLN A 464 2.98 -28.11 -5.06
N GLN A 465 4.09 -28.79 -4.76
CA GLN A 465 5.17 -28.24 -3.92
C GLN A 465 6.00 -27.15 -4.60
N GLU A 466 5.94 -27.04 -5.95
CA GLU A 466 6.64 -26.01 -6.73
C GLU A 466 5.69 -25.01 -7.41
N ALA A 467 4.44 -24.89 -6.95
CA ALA A 467 3.51 -23.92 -7.51
C ALA A 467 3.99 -22.48 -7.19
N ARG A 468 4.68 -21.85 -8.14
CA ARG A 468 5.22 -20.49 -8.02
C ARG A 468 4.10 -19.47 -8.19
N SER A 469 3.59 -18.92 -7.09
CA SER A 469 2.80 -17.69 -7.16
C SER A 469 3.73 -16.52 -7.54
N TRP A 470 3.78 -16.18 -8.83
CA TRP A 470 4.63 -15.09 -9.33
C TRP A 470 4.30 -13.75 -8.65
N LEU A 471 3.03 -13.49 -8.35
CA LEU A 471 2.63 -12.26 -7.65
C LEU A 471 3.26 -12.18 -6.25
N LEU A 472 3.15 -13.24 -5.45
CA LEU A 472 3.72 -13.26 -4.11
C LEU A 472 5.24 -13.26 -4.17
N TRP A 473 5.85 -14.04 -5.07
CA TRP A 473 7.30 -14.10 -5.15
C TRP A 473 7.92 -12.78 -5.61
N LEU A 474 7.35 -12.12 -6.63
CA LEU A 474 7.79 -10.79 -7.08
C LEU A 474 7.58 -9.70 -6.03
N MET A 475 6.55 -9.82 -5.19
CA MET A 475 6.29 -8.90 -4.08
C MET A 475 7.32 -9.08 -2.95
N LEU A 476 7.67 -10.32 -2.64
CA LEU A 476 8.45 -10.70 -1.46
C LEU A 476 9.97 -10.75 -1.74
N ASP A 477 10.39 -11.32 -2.88
CA ASP A 477 11.78 -11.34 -3.35
C ASP A 477 11.85 -11.05 -4.85
N ARG A 478 11.68 -9.76 -5.19
CA ARG A 478 11.76 -9.25 -6.56
C ARG A 478 13.01 -9.73 -7.30
N GLY A 479 14.17 -9.73 -6.63
CA GLY A 479 15.45 -10.05 -7.26
C GLY A 479 15.50 -11.50 -7.70
N ALA A 480 15.27 -12.42 -6.76
CA ALA A 480 15.27 -13.86 -7.06
C ALA A 480 14.16 -14.24 -8.05
N ALA A 481 12.96 -13.66 -7.91
CA ALA A 481 11.84 -13.94 -8.79
C ALA A 481 12.09 -13.49 -10.23
N ILE A 482 12.63 -12.27 -10.44
CA ILE A 482 12.97 -11.79 -11.79
C ILE A 482 14.13 -12.59 -12.37
N HIS A 483 15.15 -12.92 -11.57
CA HIS A 483 16.26 -13.75 -12.02
C HIS A 483 15.77 -15.13 -12.48
N ALA A 484 14.89 -15.77 -11.71
CA ALA A 484 14.25 -17.03 -12.07
C ALA A 484 13.40 -16.92 -13.35
N LEU A 485 12.58 -15.86 -13.49
CA LEU A 485 11.79 -15.61 -14.70
C LEU A 485 12.68 -15.47 -15.95
N VAL A 486 13.77 -14.70 -15.84
CA VAL A 486 14.70 -14.49 -16.94
C VAL A 486 15.43 -15.79 -17.29
N ASN A 487 15.87 -16.56 -16.30
CA ASN A 487 16.53 -17.84 -16.53
C ASN A 487 15.59 -18.88 -17.16
N GLU A 488 14.33 -18.93 -16.72
CA GLU A 488 13.30 -19.80 -17.31
C GLU A 488 13.03 -19.42 -18.77
N ALA A 489 12.92 -18.12 -19.07
CA ALA A 489 12.83 -17.66 -20.45
C ALA A 489 14.09 -17.96 -21.27
N ARG A 490 15.29 -17.82 -20.68
CA ARG A 490 16.58 -18.13 -21.33
C ARG A 490 16.74 -19.62 -21.63
N ALA A 491 16.17 -20.49 -20.82
CA ALA A 491 16.23 -21.95 -21.00
C ALA A 491 15.57 -22.41 -22.31
N THR A 492 14.60 -21.66 -22.84
CA THR A 492 13.92 -21.97 -24.10
C THR A 492 14.38 -21.02 -25.20
N MET A 493 15.05 -21.53 -26.26
CA MET A 493 15.50 -20.71 -27.39
C MET A 493 14.33 -20.02 -28.13
N GLU A 494 13.16 -20.66 -28.19
CA GLU A 494 11.95 -20.12 -28.82
C GLU A 494 11.44 -18.83 -28.17
N SER A 495 11.90 -18.47 -26.97
CA SER A 495 11.53 -17.21 -26.31
C SER A 495 12.17 -15.97 -26.95
N GLN A 496 13.21 -16.16 -27.78
CA GLN A 496 13.85 -15.06 -28.50
C GLN A 496 13.03 -14.59 -29.70
N THR A 497 12.20 -15.47 -30.27
CA THR A 497 11.34 -15.16 -31.42
C THR A 497 9.95 -14.71 -30.96
N PHE A 498 9.36 -13.77 -31.70
CA PHE A 498 8.01 -13.29 -31.42
C PHE A 498 6.97 -14.29 -31.95
N GLU A 499 6.15 -14.82 -31.05
CA GLU A 499 5.02 -15.69 -31.33
C GLU A 499 3.75 -15.07 -30.74
N LEU A 500 2.82 -14.68 -31.60
CA LEU A 500 1.60 -13.98 -31.20
C LEU A 500 0.78 -14.76 -30.16
N LYS A 501 0.66 -16.09 -30.32
CA LYS A 501 -0.12 -16.94 -29.39
C LYS A 501 0.49 -16.94 -27.99
N ARG A 502 1.81 -17.07 -27.87
CA ARG A 502 2.53 -17.02 -26.60
C ARG A 502 2.45 -15.62 -25.99
N ALA A 503 2.58 -14.58 -26.81
CA ALA A 503 2.50 -13.19 -26.38
C ALA A 503 1.12 -12.85 -25.80
N LEU A 504 0.05 -13.30 -26.46
CA LEU A 504 -1.33 -13.13 -25.97
C LEU A 504 -1.58 -13.90 -24.67
N HIS A 505 -1.00 -15.08 -24.50
CA HIS A 505 -1.11 -15.83 -23.25
C HIS A 505 -0.37 -15.11 -22.10
N SER A 506 0.83 -14.58 -22.36
CA SER A 506 1.56 -13.76 -21.39
C SER A 506 0.92 -12.40 -21.13
N ALA A 507 -0.03 -11.94 -21.96
CA ALA A 507 -0.71 -10.66 -21.77
C ALA A 507 -1.74 -10.68 -20.64
N ILE A 508 -2.20 -11.86 -20.20
CA ILE A 508 -3.26 -12.01 -19.18
C ILE A 508 -2.98 -11.18 -17.90
N PRO A 509 -1.78 -11.26 -17.27
CA PRO A 509 -1.38 -10.37 -16.18
C PRO A 509 -1.63 -8.89 -16.45
N LEU A 510 -1.25 -8.42 -17.63
CA LEU A 510 -1.38 -7.02 -17.99
C LEU A 510 -2.84 -6.64 -18.25
N ILE A 511 -3.64 -7.53 -18.84
CA ILE A 511 -5.09 -7.29 -19.00
C ILE A 511 -5.73 -6.98 -17.65
N LEU A 512 -5.36 -7.74 -16.61
CA LEU A 512 -5.82 -7.52 -15.24
C LEU A 512 -5.32 -6.20 -14.65
N ILE A 513 -4.04 -5.87 -14.84
CA ILE A 513 -3.45 -4.60 -14.35
C ILE A 513 -4.08 -3.40 -15.05
N ALA A 514 -4.23 -3.45 -16.38
CA ALA A 514 -4.82 -2.40 -17.20
C ALA A 514 -6.30 -2.18 -16.90
N LEU A 515 -7.01 -3.23 -16.46
CA LEU A 515 -8.40 -3.14 -16.04
C LEU A 515 -8.56 -2.29 -14.77
N MET A 516 -7.57 -2.25 -13.87
CA MET A 516 -7.71 -1.53 -12.59
C MET A 516 -7.93 -0.02 -12.74
N PRO A 517 -7.13 0.74 -13.53
CA PRO A 517 -7.41 2.14 -13.85
C PRO A 517 -8.83 2.36 -14.42
N ALA A 518 -9.28 1.49 -15.30
CA ALA A 518 -10.61 1.59 -15.91
C ALA A 518 -11.73 1.32 -14.90
N LEU A 519 -11.53 0.36 -13.98
CA LEU A 519 -12.45 0.12 -12.87
C LEU A 519 -12.45 1.27 -11.86
N LEU A 520 -11.30 1.86 -11.55
CA LEU A 520 -11.22 3.06 -10.71
C LEU A 520 -12.07 4.19 -11.30
N PHE A 521 -11.96 4.42 -12.60
CA PHE A 521 -12.78 5.40 -13.31
C PHE A 521 -14.27 5.02 -13.28
N ALA A 522 -14.61 3.79 -13.66
CA ALA A 522 -15.99 3.29 -13.67
C ALA A 522 -16.67 3.44 -12.31
N VAL A 523 -15.99 3.01 -11.23
CA VAL A 523 -16.51 3.13 -9.87
C VAL A 523 -16.68 4.58 -9.45
N THR A 524 -15.72 5.45 -9.79
CA THR A 524 -15.82 6.89 -9.50
C THR A 524 -17.06 7.51 -10.14
N SER A 525 -17.31 7.20 -11.42
CA SER A 525 -18.46 7.73 -12.14
C SER A 525 -19.79 7.07 -11.74
N LEU A 526 -19.79 5.76 -11.45
CA LEU A 526 -21.00 5.04 -10.99
C LEU A 526 -21.44 5.48 -9.60
N LEU A 527 -20.49 5.78 -8.72
CA LEU A 527 -20.77 6.29 -7.38
C LEU A 527 -20.93 7.82 -7.37
N ALA A 528 -20.88 8.50 -8.51
CA ALA A 528 -21.16 9.93 -8.57
C ALA A 528 -22.63 10.23 -8.22
N ALA A 529 -22.90 11.50 -7.91
CA ALA A 529 -24.24 11.96 -7.55
C ALA A 529 -25.24 11.95 -8.73
N SER A 530 -24.72 12.03 -9.95
CA SER A 530 -25.47 12.06 -11.20
C SER A 530 -25.45 10.68 -11.88
N PRO A 531 -26.51 10.30 -12.59
CA PRO A 531 -26.53 9.04 -13.32
C PRO A 531 -25.44 9.03 -14.41
N PRO A 532 -24.83 7.86 -14.67
CA PRO A 532 -23.78 7.71 -15.66
C PRO A 532 -24.33 7.96 -17.06
N SER A 533 -23.55 8.66 -17.88
CA SER A 533 -23.83 8.84 -19.30
C SER A 533 -23.38 7.61 -20.09
N LEU A 534 -23.93 7.41 -21.30
CA LEU A 534 -23.45 6.38 -22.23
C LEU A 534 -21.96 6.55 -22.59
N TRP A 535 -21.45 7.78 -22.47
CA TRP A 535 -20.04 8.09 -22.64
C TRP A 535 -19.14 7.37 -21.63
N LEU A 536 -19.67 7.01 -20.44
CA LEU A 536 -18.91 6.25 -19.44
C LEU A 536 -18.35 4.95 -20.03
N LEU A 537 -19.14 4.21 -20.80
CA LEU A 537 -18.70 2.94 -21.38
C LEU A 537 -17.56 3.17 -22.37
N VAL A 538 -17.68 4.20 -23.22
CA VAL A 538 -16.64 4.59 -24.17
C VAL A 538 -15.36 5.01 -23.45
N ALA A 539 -15.48 5.83 -22.41
CA ALA A 539 -14.34 6.31 -21.61
C ALA A 539 -13.65 5.17 -20.85
N VAL A 540 -14.41 4.25 -20.25
CA VAL A 540 -13.88 3.05 -19.57
C VAL A 540 -13.13 2.15 -20.55
N LEU A 541 -13.72 1.88 -21.72
CA LEU A 541 -13.05 1.08 -22.75
C LEU A 541 -11.80 1.78 -23.26
N PHE A 542 -11.87 3.08 -23.56
CA PHE A 542 -10.72 3.87 -23.99
C PHE A 542 -9.58 3.81 -22.98
N LEU A 543 -9.89 4.04 -21.70
CA LEU A 543 -8.88 4.04 -20.64
C LEU A 543 -8.28 2.65 -20.42
N TRP A 544 -9.09 1.58 -20.54
CA TRP A 544 -8.62 0.21 -20.50
C TRP A 544 -7.68 -0.12 -21.66
N PHE A 545 -8.05 0.20 -22.89
CA PHE A 545 -7.19 0.01 -24.07
C PHE A 545 -5.92 0.85 -23.99
N PHE A 546 -6.02 2.10 -23.55
CA PHE A 546 -4.88 2.99 -23.38
C PHE A 546 -3.91 2.47 -22.28
N ALA A 547 -4.43 1.89 -21.20
CA ALA A 547 -3.60 1.21 -20.21
C ALA A 547 -2.93 -0.05 -20.79
N LEU A 548 -3.63 -0.82 -21.63
CA LEU A 548 -3.10 -2.04 -22.25
C LEU A 548 -1.93 -1.75 -23.21
N LEU A 549 -1.92 -0.58 -23.85
CA LEU A 549 -0.85 -0.15 -24.77
C LEU A 549 0.53 0.01 -24.10
N GLU A 550 0.60 0.07 -22.77
CA GLU A 550 1.86 0.13 -22.02
C GLU A 550 2.81 -1.03 -22.39
N TRP A 551 2.27 -2.24 -22.53
CA TRP A 551 3.05 -3.46 -22.76
C TRP A 551 3.70 -3.55 -24.13
N PRO A 552 2.98 -3.45 -25.26
CA PRO A 552 3.62 -3.52 -26.56
C PRO A 552 4.61 -2.35 -26.73
N LEU A 553 4.30 -1.17 -26.18
CA LEU A 553 5.18 -0.01 -26.26
C LEU A 553 6.48 -0.23 -25.48
N PHE A 554 6.40 -0.68 -24.23
CA PHE A 554 7.58 -0.99 -23.42
C PHE A 554 8.42 -2.10 -24.06
N SER A 555 7.78 -3.19 -24.49
CA SER A 555 8.48 -4.36 -25.03
C SER A 555 9.21 -4.03 -26.33
N GLN A 556 8.57 -3.26 -27.21
CA GLN A 556 9.20 -2.82 -28.46
C GLN A 556 10.35 -1.84 -28.19
N LEU A 557 10.15 -0.88 -27.29
CA LEU A 557 11.13 0.17 -27.06
C LEU A 557 12.35 -0.36 -26.30
N SER A 558 12.16 -1.28 -25.35
CA SER A 558 13.27 -1.98 -24.68
C SER A 558 14.10 -2.81 -25.67
N MET A 559 13.46 -3.57 -26.55
CA MET A 559 14.14 -4.31 -27.62
C MET A 559 14.94 -3.38 -28.56
N LEU A 560 14.37 -2.25 -28.96
CA LEU A 560 15.07 -1.28 -29.82
C LEU A 560 16.24 -0.60 -29.12
N LEU A 561 16.12 -0.31 -27.83
CA LEU A 561 17.21 0.23 -27.03
C LEU A 561 18.36 -0.78 -26.89
N ASP A 562 18.02 -2.03 -26.63
CA ASP A 562 18.97 -3.13 -26.47
C ASP A 562 19.76 -3.40 -27.77
N GLN A 563 19.06 -3.40 -28.91
CA GLN A 563 19.70 -3.49 -30.23
C GLN A 563 20.66 -2.33 -30.52
N LYS A 564 20.37 -1.13 -30.00
CA LYS A 564 21.24 0.04 -30.16
C LYS A 564 22.41 0.08 -29.18
N SER A 565 22.36 -0.69 -28.10
CA SER A 565 23.42 -0.79 -27.08
C SER A 565 24.30 -2.03 -27.26
N ASP A 566 24.36 -2.61 -28.47
CA ASP A 566 25.09 -3.85 -28.80
C ASP A 566 24.65 -5.10 -28.01
N GLY A 567 23.49 -5.05 -27.34
CA GLY A 567 22.98 -6.09 -26.43
C GLY A 567 21.97 -7.08 -27.02
N GLY A 568 21.57 -6.89 -28.30
CA GLY A 568 20.41 -7.48 -29.02
C GLY A 568 20.22 -9.01 -29.07
N TYR A 569 20.89 -9.78 -28.22
CA TYR A 569 20.80 -11.24 -28.06
C TYR A 569 19.52 -11.72 -27.35
N GLU A 570 18.80 -10.83 -26.67
CA GLU A 570 17.60 -11.19 -25.89
C GLU A 570 16.31 -11.20 -26.74
N GLY A 571 16.30 -10.54 -27.90
CA GLY A 571 15.19 -10.60 -28.87
C GLY A 571 13.83 -10.18 -28.30
N ALA A 572 12.79 -10.99 -28.54
CA ALA A 572 11.41 -10.70 -28.16
C ALA A 572 11.06 -11.01 -26.70
N ARG A 573 12.02 -11.42 -25.85
CA ARG A 573 11.75 -11.89 -24.48
C ARG A 573 11.00 -10.88 -23.59
N ALA A 574 11.20 -9.58 -23.82
CA ALA A 574 10.46 -8.53 -23.11
C ALA A 574 8.94 -8.64 -23.28
N TYR A 575 8.45 -9.09 -24.44
CA TYR A 575 7.01 -9.28 -24.67
C TYR A 575 6.39 -10.31 -23.73
N TYR A 576 7.14 -11.33 -23.31
CA TYR A 576 6.62 -12.38 -22.44
C TYR A 576 6.85 -12.07 -20.97
N LEU A 577 7.99 -11.46 -20.63
CA LEU A 577 8.42 -11.22 -19.26
C LEU A 577 7.81 -9.96 -18.64
N TYR A 578 7.59 -8.91 -19.44
CA TYR A 578 7.12 -7.63 -18.93
C TYR A 578 5.78 -7.75 -18.19
N PRO A 579 4.71 -8.35 -18.77
CA PRO A 579 3.42 -8.46 -18.09
C PRO A 579 3.50 -9.15 -16.72
N LEU A 580 4.26 -10.25 -16.63
CA LEU A 580 4.44 -11.02 -15.40
C LEU A 580 5.18 -10.21 -14.34
N SER A 581 6.25 -9.52 -14.73
CA SER A 581 7.06 -8.68 -13.80
C SER A 581 6.24 -7.58 -13.13
N GLN A 582 5.16 -7.12 -13.77
CA GLN A 582 4.34 -6.01 -13.30
C GLN A 582 3.18 -6.44 -12.36
N LEU A 583 2.94 -7.74 -12.17
CA LEU A 583 1.86 -8.29 -11.32
C LEU A 583 1.73 -7.64 -9.94
N PRO A 584 2.81 -7.35 -9.20
CA PRO A 584 2.70 -6.74 -7.87
C PRO A 584 1.95 -5.39 -7.85
N ARG A 585 1.89 -4.67 -8.97
CA ARG A 585 1.14 -3.40 -9.10
C ARG A 585 -0.35 -3.56 -8.91
N LEU A 586 -0.88 -4.76 -9.10
CA LEU A 586 -2.31 -5.01 -8.94
C LEU A 586 -2.76 -4.82 -7.48
N LEU A 587 -1.90 -5.10 -6.50
CA LEU A 587 -2.22 -4.94 -5.07
C LEU A 587 -2.50 -3.48 -4.65
N PRO A 588 -1.59 -2.50 -4.87
CA PRO A 588 -1.88 -1.11 -4.52
C PRO A 588 -3.07 -0.56 -5.30
N LEU A 589 -3.29 -0.99 -6.55
CA LEU A 589 -4.46 -0.59 -7.34
C LEU A 589 -5.77 -1.21 -6.83
N LEU A 590 -5.74 -2.44 -6.31
CA LEU A 590 -6.90 -3.07 -5.66
C LEU A 590 -7.23 -2.37 -4.34
N VAL A 591 -6.22 -1.98 -3.56
CA VAL A 591 -6.42 -1.14 -2.36
C VAL A 591 -6.97 0.23 -2.75
N ALA A 592 -6.47 0.83 -3.83
CA ALA A 592 -7.00 2.08 -4.37
C ALA A 592 -8.49 1.95 -4.73
N LEU A 593 -8.88 0.84 -5.37
CA LEU A 593 -10.25 0.54 -5.73
C LEU A 593 -11.14 0.42 -4.48
N LEU A 594 -10.68 -0.29 -3.46
CA LEU A 594 -11.40 -0.40 -2.19
C LEU A 594 -11.62 0.97 -1.53
N LEU A 595 -10.57 1.81 -1.47
CA LEU A 595 -10.66 3.15 -0.89
C LEU A 595 -11.56 4.09 -1.72
N GLN A 596 -11.57 3.93 -3.04
CA GLN A 596 -12.46 4.67 -3.92
C GLN A 596 -13.93 4.28 -3.68
N ILE A 597 -14.23 2.98 -3.53
CA ILE A 597 -15.58 2.50 -3.20
C ILE A 597 -16.02 3.07 -1.85
N ILE A 598 -15.12 3.13 -0.87
CA ILE A 598 -15.43 3.69 0.46
C ILE A 598 -15.64 5.21 0.40
N GLY A 599 -15.26 5.89 -0.68
CA GLY A 599 -15.47 7.33 -0.86
C GLY A 599 -14.33 8.19 -0.31
N VAL A 600 -13.09 7.67 -0.30
CA VAL A 600 -11.90 8.44 0.08
C VAL A 600 -11.15 8.86 -1.19
N PRO A 601 -11.30 10.10 -1.69
CA PRO A 601 -10.87 10.45 -3.06
C PRO A 601 -9.36 10.62 -3.26
N LEU A 602 -8.60 11.03 -2.23
CA LEU A 602 -7.17 11.34 -2.38
C LEU A 602 -6.27 10.10 -2.29
N LEU A 603 -6.61 9.14 -1.42
CA LEU A 603 -5.78 7.97 -1.17
C LEU A 603 -5.60 7.05 -2.39
N PRO A 604 -6.64 6.81 -3.24
CA PRO A 604 -6.50 6.05 -4.47
C PRO A 604 -5.45 6.62 -5.43
N ILE A 605 -5.41 7.95 -5.57
CA ILE A 605 -4.41 8.65 -6.41
C ILE A 605 -3.01 8.45 -5.85
N LEU A 606 -2.84 8.59 -4.53
CA LEU A 606 -1.55 8.35 -3.87
C LEU A 606 -1.08 6.90 -4.01
N LEU A 607 -1.99 5.93 -3.90
CA LEU A 607 -1.70 4.51 -4.12
C LEU A 607 -1.34 4.21 -5.57
N TRP A 608 -1.98 4.88 -6.53
CA TRP A 608 -1.61 4.79 -7.93
C TRP A 608 -0.19 5.33 -8.16
N ILE A 609 0.13 6.51 -7.64
CA ILE A 609 1.51 7.05 -7.70
C ILE A 609 2.50 6.07 -7.05
N GLY A 610 2.14 5.46 -5.92
CA GLY A 610 2.94 4.39 -5.30
C GLY A 610 3.12 3.19 -6.22
N ALA A 611 2.07 2.75 -6.90
CA ALA A 611 2.13 1.68 -7.91
C ALA A 611 3.03 2.06 -9.10
N THR A 612 3.08 3.34 -9.48
CA THR A 612 3.98 3.87 -10.51
C THR A 612 5.45 3.80 -10.08
N VAL A 613 5.77 4.19 -8.83
CA VAL A 613 7.12 4.03 -8.26
C VAL A 613 7.51 2.55 -8.19
N TRP A 614 6.55 1.69 -7.86
CA TRP A 614 6.78 0.25 -7.87
C TRP A 614 7.03 -0.28 -9.29
N ALA A 615 6.30 0.21 -10.29
CA ALA A 615 6.53 -0.13 -11.70
C ALA A 615 7.97 0.20 -12.12
N PHE A 616 8.48 1.39 -11.77
CA PHE A 616 9.87 1.77 -12.01
C PHE A 616 10.84 0.73 -11.44
N MET A 617 10.64 0.35 -10.18
CA MET A 617 11.46 -0.60 -9.45
C MET A 617 11.45 -2.01 -10.07
N LEU A 618 10.29 -2.50 -10.52
CA LEU A 618 10.14 -3.83 -11.15
C LEU A 618 10.79 -3.84 -12.53
N THR A 619 10.52 -2.81 -13.32
CA THR A 619 11.03 -2.68 -14.68
C THR A 619 12.53 -2.47 -14.70
N SER A 620 13.07 -1.67 -13.78
CA SER A 620 14.53 -1.53 -13.66
C SER A 620 15.18 -2.88 -13.34
N ALA A 621 14.61 -3.65 -12.41
CA ALA A 621 15.16 -4.96 -12.06
C ALA A 621 15.08 -5.94 -13.24
N LEU A 622 13.99 -5.93 -14.00
CA LEU A 622 13.86 -6.71 -15.24
C LEU A 622 14.90 -6.31 -16.28
N CYS A 623 15.08 -5.01 -16.55
CA CYS A 623 16.08 -4.54 -17.51
C CYS A 623 17.51 -4.89 -17.10
N LYS A 624 17.82 -4.83 -15.80
CA LYS A 624 19.13 -5.24 -15.27
C LYS A 624 19.40 -6.72 -15.53
N GLU A 625 18.45 -7.59 -15.17
CA GLU A 625 18.64 -9.05 -15.30
C GLU A 625 18.57 -9.53 -16.76
N LEU A 626 17.65 -8.98 -17.55
CA LEU A 626 17.44 -9.36 -18.94
C LEU A 626 18.56 -8.82 -19.84
N TYR A 627 18.86 -7.53 -19.77
CA TYR A 627 19.78 -6.87 -20.72
C TYR A 627 21.15 -6.52 -20.13
N GLY A 628 21.35 -6.70 -18.81
CA GLY A 628 22.60 -6.27 -18.16
C GLY A 628 22.75 -4.74 -18.07
N TRP A 629 21.67 -3.97 -18.21
CA TRP A 629 21.73 -2.51 -18.20
C TRP A 629 22.16 -1.96 -16.84
N GLU A 630 23.08 -1.00 -16.87
CA GLU A 630 23.56 -0.27 -15.69
C GLU A 630 23.45 1.26 -15.89
N GLY A 631 23.50 2.01 -14.78
CA GLY A 631 23.52 3.47 -14.80
C GLY A 631 22.34 4.11 -15.54
N ASN A 632 22.63 4.93 -16.57
CA ASN A 632 21.62 5.72 -17.28
C ASN A 632 20.66 4.86 -18.12
N GLN A 633 21.12 3.74 -18.69
CA GLN A 633 20.26 2.84 -19.46
C GLN A 633 19.20 2.19 -18.56
N LEU A 634 19.62 1.78 -17.36
CA LEU A 634 18.73 1.25 -16.33
C LEU A 634 17.67 2.27 -15.89
N LEU A 635 18.07 3.53 -15.69
CA LEU A 635 17.15 4.62 -15.36
C LEU A 635 16.14 4.85 -16.49
N LEU A 636 16.60 4.86 -17.74
CA LEU A 636 15.75 5.07 -18.91
C LEU A 636 14.76 3.92 -19.08
N GLY A 637 15.19 2.67 -18.93
CA GLY A 637 14.33 1.49 -18.93
C GLY A 637 13.25 1.53 -17.85
N GLY A 638 13.61 1.90 -16.62
CA GLY A 638 12.66 2.05 -15.53
C GLY A 638 11.68 3.22 -15.70
N LEU A 639 12.09 4.32 -16.33
CA LEU A 639 11.26 5.53 -16.49
C LEU A 639 10.14 5.35 -17.53
N LEU A 640 10.27 4.44 -18.49
CA LEU A 640 9.26 4.20 -19.52
C LEU A 640 7.85 3.94 -18.96
N PRO A 641 7.64 2.95 -18.07
CA PRO A 641 6.32 2.74 -17.45
C PRO A 641 5.88 3.91 -16.59
N VAL A 642 6.81 4.67 -15.99
CA VAL A 642 6.47 5.84 -15.16
C VAL A 642 5.81 6.90 -16.02
N VAL A 643 6.42 7.25 -17.15
CA VAL A 643 5.87 8.25 -18.08
C VAL A 643 4.49 7.81 -18.58
N TRP A 644 4.35 6.54 -18.98
CA TRP A 644 3.07 6.02 -19.45
C TRP A 644 1.97 6.07 -18.37
N GLN A 645 2.31 5.67 -17.14
CA GLN A 645 1.37 5.69 -16.02
C GLN A 645 0.99 7.11 -15.58
N LEU A 646 1.91 8.07 -15.67
CA LEU A 646 1.59 9.48 -15.43
C LEU A 646 0.67 10.04 -16.52
N LEU A 647 0.88 9.70 -17.79
CA LEU A 647 -0.04 10.06 -18.87
C LEU A 647 -1.42 9.44 -18.65
N LEU A 648 -1.48 8.16 -18.27
CA LEU A 648 -2.73 7.47 -17.95
C LEU A 648 -3.45 8.13 -16.77
N LEU A 649 -2.72 8.55 -15.73
CA LEU A 649 -3.26 9.27 -14.60
C LEU A 649 -3.79 10.66 -15.01
N ILE A 650 -3.09 11.39 -15.88
CA ILE A 650 -3.57 12.67 -16.42
C ILE A 650 -4.87 12.46 -17.21
N VAL A 651 -4.92 11.46 -18.09
CA VAL A 651 -6.14 11.12 -18.83
C VAL A 651 -7.28 10.75 -17.89
N TYR A 652 -7.02 9.95 -16.85
CA TYR A 652 -7.99 9.62 -15.80
C TYR A 652 -8.55 10.89 -15.12
N LEU A 653 -7.69 11.83 -14.75
CA LEU A 653 -8.09 13.07 -14.09
C LEU A 653 -8.90 13.97 -15.05
N VAL A 654 -8.47 14.09 -16.31
CA VAL A 654 -9.17 14.90 -17.33
C VAL A 654 -10.54 14.34 -17.66
N LEU A 655 -10.69 13.02 -17.74
CA LEU A 655 -11.99 12.38 -17.98
C LEU A 655 -12.90 12.41 -16.75
N GLY A 656 -12.33 12.57 -15.55
CA GLY A 656 -13.05 12.62 -14.28
C GLY A 656 -13.46 14.01 -13.82
N MET A 657 -12.89 15.05 -14.45
CA MET A 657 -13.33 16.45 -14.36
C MET A 657 -14.50 16.70 -15.29
#